data_AF-A0A9W6RXQ9-F1
#
_entry.id   AF-A0A9W6RXQ9-F1
#
_cell.length_a   1.000
_cell.length_b   1.000
_cell.length_c   1.000
_cell.angle_alpha   90.00
_cell.angle_beta   90.00
_cell.angle_gamma   90.00
#
_symmetry.space_group_name_H-M   'P 1'
#
loop_
_entity.id
_entity.type
_entity.pdbx_description
1 polymer ?
#
loop_
_entity_poly.entity_id
_entity_poly.type
_entity_poly.pdbx_seq_one_letter_code
_entity_poly.pdbx_strand_id
1 'polypeptide(L)'
;MLRPYRFTGEGRRIIAVDGEGNDIDGRHAYTLLAAADDRGEIRRHIAHDDSRKPGVPGVTQPNYGLSSKACFDFLLDLAEDAPSDLLVAFSFTYDAVKICSDLPLPNLLELAATERTEWDGYRIDFRPRKYFGISQPKYGRKRCADGMTRYVRQAKVWDAFGYFQSSFVKALENTGKGVFTDEERALIEEIAFMKRHRSHFENMDDQRILEYCYSEVSLLAKMMRDVIVNTERMGLFPKSFHGSSAIAYTWMKDNRIPNFIGNAGLSDDVVNAAYFGGRFETTCVGYVGKGYAYDIRSAYPAVMVNLPCLAHATSRRVSDFVPGKYGVYLVGSKTSGDWAPFPIRIDRDAAKAHTLTPNRSASEWLRPLMTRQVLFAHGGRRWVWQDELEVVRRHYGADAIPVYDGYVLDIGCDHRPFAGVQKLYDDRAELKKLHDGRQMVIKLLVNSLYGKTAQSVGHQPKKGVTHADIERRRIHARETSTPLDLSDLIEPPETLCRIWAGMITSGTRAKILDLMLSAGSVISVATDGIISTKPIPGLEDHKRLGDWEFEEYEDLVIYQNGVYAYKAFDDDSGEWVQKVKTRGFSPQDITPEMLREAWDSGLWSVAPKDDARGFVAMRLAMKRKDPLDVMGQWLTQRRPVDFIPTKRHLTINPFSLEKRPDCLPTVPYELDYDTESLPYVPHQTWEDVAELEGWIGDGNDDDDLPFIQDELAVS
;
A
#
# COMPACT_ATOMS: atom_id res chain seq x y z
N MET A 1 29.90 14.30 9.07
CA MET A 1 30.66 14.32 7.80
C MET A 1 29.74 14.89 6.73
N LEU A 2 30.17 15.93 6.01
CA LEU A 2 29.43 16.47 4.88
C LEU A 2 29.45 15.43 3.73
N ARG A 3 28.30 15.14 3.11
CA ARG A 3 28.26 14.27 1.92
C ARG A 3 29.04 14.93 0.78
N PRO A 4 29.82 14.19 -0.02
CA PRO A 4 30.43 14.74 -1.22
C PRO A 4 29.34 15.30 -2.16
N TYR A 5 29.60 16.46 -2.79
CA TYR A 5 28.62 17.17 -3.62
C TYR A 5 27.90 16.28 -4.64
N ARG A 6 28.63 15.37 -5.32
CA ARG A 6 28.06 14.42 -6.29
C ARG A 6 27.01 13.44 -5.74
N PHE A 7 26.85 13.34 -4.42
CA PHE A 7 25.81 12.51 -3.77
C PHE A 7 24.68 13.34 -3.14
N THR A 8 24.74 14.67 -3.27
CA THR A 8 23.67 15.57 -2.84
C THR A 8 22.61 15.68 -3.94
N GLY A 9 21.41 16.09 -3.57
CA GLY A 9 20.32 16.42 -4.48
C GLY A 9 20.67 17.54 -5.45
N GLU A 10 21.62 18.41 -5.14
CA GLU A 10 22.11 19.45 -6.07
C GLU A 10 23.14 18.90 -7.05
N GLY A 11 24.13 18.15 -6.54
CA GLY A 11 25.27 17.74 -7.34
C GLY A 11 25.07 16.47 -8.16
N ARG A 12 24.26 15.51 -7.68
CA ARG A 12 24.10 14.22 -8.36
C ARG A 12 23.33 14.35 -9.68
N ARG A 13 23.65 13.50 -10.65
CA ARG A 13 22.87 13.34 -11.90
C ARG A 13 21.66 12.45 -11.63
N ILE A 14 20.48 12.86 -12.09
CA ILE A 14 19.23 12.10 -11.95
C ILE A 14 18.75 11.74 -13.34
N ILE A 15 18.67 10.45 -13.62
CA ILE A 15 18.27 9.91 -14.91
C ILE A 15 16.91 9.24 -14.71
N ALA A 16 15.91 9.70 -15.43
CA ALA A 16 14.63 9.02 -15.48
C ALA A 16 14.60 8.04 -16.65
N VAL A 17 13.93 6.91 -16.45
CA VAL A 17 13.69 5.90 -17.47
C VAL A 17 12.20 5.58 -17.54
N ASP A 18 11.71 5.38 -18.75
CA ASP A 18 10.33 4.96 -19.03
C ASP A 18 10.28 4.29 -20.40
N GLY A 19 9.27 3.47 -20.64
CA GLY A 19 9.10 2.87 -21.95
C GLY A 19 7.66 2.73 -22.39
N GLU A 20 7.50 2.39 -23.65
CA GLU A 20 6.21 2.31 -24.31
C GLU A 20 6.08 0.98 -25.06
N GLY A 21 4.83 0.61 -25.29
CA GLY A 21 4.47 -0.63 -25.96
C GLY A 21 3.24 -0.48 -26.83
N ASN A 22 3.14 -1.32 -27.84
CA ASN A 22 2.01 -1.42 -28.76
C ASN A 22 1.62 -2.90 -28.93
N ASP A 23 0.46 -3.15 -29.53
CA ASP A 23 0.02 -4.52 -29.79
C ASP A 23 0.61 -5.00 -31.12
N ILE A 24 1.38 -6.09 -31.08
CA ILE A 24 2.01 -6.74 -32.23
C ILE A 24 1.54 -8.19 -32.26
N ASP A 25 0.94 -8.62 -33.37
CA ASP A 25 0.45 -9.99 -33.57
C ASP A 25 -0.44 -10.50 -32.42
N GLY A 26 -1.31 -9.62 -31.90
CA GLY A 26 -2.24 -9.94 -30.81
C GLY A 26 -1.60 -10.02 -29.42
N ARG A 27 -0.33 -9.66 -29.26
CA ARG A 27 0.34 -9.52 -27.96
C ARG A 27 0.81 -8.09 -27.74
N HIS A 28 0.65 -7.62 -26.53
CA HIS A 28 1.22 -6.34 -26.14
C HIS A 28 2.74 -6.48 -26.06
N ALA A 29 3.47 -5.83 -26.96
CA ALA A 29 4.92 -5.80 -27.05
C ALA A 29 5.50 -4.53 -26.43
N TYR A 30 6.71 -4.59 -25.90
CA TYR A 30 7.42 -3.42 -25.35
C TYR A 30 8.45 -2.95 -26.36
N THR A 31 8.20 -1.83 -27.02
CA THR A 31 8.90 -1.46 -28.26
C THR A 31 9.87 -0.31 -28.09
N LEU A 32 9.76 0.45 -27.01
CA LEU A 32 10.62 1.58 -26.72
C LEU A 32 11.01 1.59 -25.25
N LEU A 33 12.28 1.87 -24.98
CA LEU A 33 12.77 2.23 -23.65
C LEU A 33 13.65 3.47 -23.80
N ALA A 34 13.27 4.56 -23.13
CA ALA A 34 13.93 5.85 -23.23
C ALA A 34 14.44 6.31 -21.86
N ALA A 35 15.46 7.18 -21.89
CA ALA A 35 16.05 7.78 -20.72
C ALA A 35 16.50 9.21 -21.00
N ALA A 36 16.24 10.10 -20.04
CA ALA A 36 16.76 11.45 -20.04
C ALA A 36 17.14 11.87 -18.63
N ASP A 37 18.09 12.79 -18.52
CA ASP A 37 18.41 13.40 -17.24
C ASP A 37 17.71 14.74 -17.04
N ASP A 38 17.80 15.24 -15.82
CA ASP A 38 17.17 16.51 -15.42
C ASP A 38 17.89 17.76 -15.96
N ARG A 39 19.04 17.59 -16.63
CA ARG A 39 19.91 18.68 -17.13
C ARG A 39 19.95 18.76 -18.66
N GLY A 40 19.36 17.80 -19.35
CA GLY A 40 19.38 17.70 -20.80
C GLY A 40 20.72 17.21 -21.38
N GLU A 41 21.62 16.68 -20.56
CA GLU A 41 22.92 16.15 -20.99
C GLU A 41 22.80 14.70 -21.49
N ILE A 42 21.83 13.95 -20.96
CA ILE A 42 21.52 12.59 -21.39
C ILE A 42 20.18 12.57 -22.11
N ARG A 43 20.20 11.99 -23.30
CA ARG A 43 19.02 11.61 -24.07
C ARG A 43 19.33 10.35 -24.85
N ARG A 44 18.89 9.19 -24.35
CA ARG A 44 19.19 7.86 -24.94
C ARG A 44 17.92 7.02 -25.03
N HIS A 45 17.85 6.15 -26.03
CA HIS A 45 16.76 5.19 -26.16
C HIS A 45 17.24 3.92 -26.87
N ILE A 46 16.47 2.85 -26.73
CA ILE A 46 16.49 1.68 -27.60
C ILE A 46 15.09 1.48 -28.15
N ALA A 47 15.01 1.18 -29.44
CA ALA A 47 13.77 0.82 -30.12
C ALA A 47 13.84 -0.64 -30.57
N HIS A 48 12.68 -1.27 -30.67
CA HIS A 48 12.55 -2.62 -31.18
C HIS A 48 13.01 -2.71 -32.64
N ASP A 49 13.65 -3.82 -32.98
CA ASP A 49 14.30 -4.09 -34.27
C ASP A 49 13.42 -4.94 -35.20
N ASP A 50 12.10 -4.93 -34.99
CA ASP A 50 11.11 -5.78 -35.66
C ASP A 50 11.30 -7.30 -35.47
N SER A 51 12.25 -7.74 -34.62
CA SER A 51 12.46 -9.16 -34.36
C SER A 51 11.22 -9.84 -33.76
N ARG A 52 11.00 -11.10 -34.15
CA ARG A 52 9.93 -11.94 -33.60
C ARG A 52 10.53 -13.15 -32.88
N LYS A 53 10.32 -13.23 -31.57
CA LYS A 53 10.76 -14.38 -30.76
C LYS A 53 9.51 -15.16 -30.35
N PRO A 54 9.25 -16.33 -30.95
CA PRO A 54 8.00 -17.07 -30.74
C PRO A 54 7.85 -17.66 -29.32
N GLY A 55 8.91 -17.60 -28.49
CA GLY A 55 8.96 -18.28 -27.20
C GLY A 55 9.02 -19.80 -27.37
N VAL A 56 9.05 -20.51 -26.25
CA VAL A 56 9.01 -21.97 -26.19
C VAL A 56 7.87 -22.36 -25.24
N PRO A 57 6.82 -23.08 -25.71
CA PRO A 57 5.67 -23.42 -24.89
C PRO A 57 6.06 -24.02 -23.53
N GLY A 58 5.51 -23.47 -22.45
CA GLY A 58 5.80 -23.90 -21.07
C GLY A 58 7.16 -23.48 -20.51
N VAL A 59 8.06 -22.90 -21.34
CA VAL A 59 9.41 -22.52 -20.94
C VAL A 59 9.59 -21.00 -20.98
N THR A 60 9.30 -20.35 -22.11
CA THR A 60 9.41 -18.90 -22.30
C THR A 60 8.19 -18.38 -23.07
N GLN A 61 7.76 -17.16 -22.78
CA GLN A 61 6.66 -16.55 -23.55
C GLN A 61 7.15 -16.01 -24.90
N PRO A 62 6.25 -15.83 -25.88
CA PRO A 62 6.56 -15.05 -27.08
C PRO A 62 6.88 -13.60 -26.71
N ASN A 63 7.96 -13.07 -27.29
CA ASN A 63 8.36 -11.67 -27.16
C ASN A 63 8.54 -11.04 -28.55
N TYR A 64 7.67 -10.09 -28.86
CA TYR A 64 7.68 -9.33 -30.11
C TYR A 64 8.13 -7.89 -29.91
N GLY A 65 8.81 -7.61 -28.80
CA GLY A 65 9.43 -6.32 -28.51
C GLY A 65 10.91 -6.45 -28.16
N LEU A 66 11.40 -5.46 -27.43
CA LEU A 66 12.76 -5.38 -26.91
C LEU A 66 13.12 -6.65 -26.13
N SER A 67 14.34 -7.15 -26.33
CA SER A 67 14.83 -8.28 -25.55
C SER A 67 15.13 -7.88 -24.11
N SER A 68 14.96 -8.81 -23.16
CA SER A 68 15.37 -8.60 -21.76
C SER A 68 16.83 -8.17 -21.66
N LYS A 69 17.71 -8.80 -22.45
CA LYS A 69 19.14 -8.50 -22.49
C LYS A 69 19.43 -7.07 -22.99
N ALA A 70 18.77 -6.64 -24.07
CA ALA A 70 18.91 -5.27 -24.57
C ALA A 70 18.49 -4.23 -23.53
N CYS A 71 17.37 -4.47 -22.84
CA CYS A 71 16.92 -3.61 -21.75
C CYS A 71 17.90 -3.61 -20.57
N PHE A 72 18.44 -4.78 -20.19
CA PHE A 72 19.43 -4.89 -19.12
C PHE A 72 20.70 -4.12 -19.45
N ASP A 73 21.25 -4.33 -20.65
CA ASP A 73 22.46 -3.66 -21.10
C ASP A 73 22.24 -2.14 -21.19
N PHE A 74 21.10 -1.69 -21.72
CA PHE A 74 20.73 -0.27 -21.72
C PHE A 74 20.74 0.35 -20.31
N LEU A 75 20.07 -0.30 -19.34
CA LEU A 75 20.05 0.21 -17.96
C LEU A 75 21.43 0.22 -17.32
N LEU A 76 22.26 -0.80 -17.58
CA LEU A 76 23.63 -0.88 -17.08
C LEU A 76 24.54 0.19 -17.70
N ASP A 77 24.34 0.51 -18.98
CA ASP A 77 25.15 1.49 -19.71
C ASP A 77 24.76 2.95 -19.40
N LEU A 78 23.55 3.18 -18.87
CA LEU A 78 23.16 4.48 -18.32
C LEU A 78 23.90 4.83 -17.02
N ALA A 79 24.24 3.82 -16.21
CA ALA A 79 24.83 3.99 -14.88
C ALA A 79 26.36 4.18 -14.93
N GLU A 80 26.84 5.18 -15.69
CA GLU A 80 28.27 5.43 -15.95
C GLU A 80 29.09 5.63 -14.66
N ASP A 81 28.59 6.42 -13.70
CA ASP A 81 29.09 6.47 -12.31
C ASP A 81 28.00 5.93 -11.37
N ALA A 82 27.75 4.62 -11.49
CA ALA A 82 26.76 3.83 -10.74
C ALA A 82 26.62 4.16 -9.22
N PRO A 83 27.63 4.66 -8.48
CA PRO A 83 27.40 5.13 -7.11
C PRO A 83 26.71 6.51 -7.01
N SER A 84 26.98 7.49 -7.88
CA SER A 84 26.39 8.84 -7.77
C SER A 84 25.11 9.02 -8.57
N ASP A 85 25.02 8.37 -9.73
CA ASP A 85 23.86 8.47 -10.60
C ASP A 85 22.61 7.91 -9.92
N LEU A 86 21.49 8.61 -10.06
CA LEU A 86 20.20 8.15 -9.56
C LEU A 86 19.29 7.81 -10.73
N LEU A 87 19.01 6.52 -10.92
CA LEU A 87 18.01 6.08 -11.88
C LEU A 87 16.63 6.05 -11.21
N VAL A 88 15.65 6.70 -11.82
CA VAL A 88 14.26 6.77 -11.34
C VAL A 88 13.28 6.44 -12.46
N ALA A 89 12.08 6.02 -12.10
CA ALA A 89 10.98 5.80 -13.03
C ALA A 89 9.64 6.02 -12.30
N PHE A 90 8.55 6.21 -13.04
CA PHE A 90 7.23 6.46 -12.45
C PHE A 90 6.30 5.27 -12.67
N SER A 91 5.99 4.50 -11.61
CA SER A 91 5.15 3.30 -11.71
C SER A 91 5.75 2.19 -12.59
N PHE A 92 7.05 1.95 -12.47
CA PHE A 92 7.90 1.07 -13.28
C PHE A 92 7.59 -0.44 -13.19
N THR A 93 6.50 -0.81 -12.51
CA THR A 93 6.06 -2.21 -12.44
C THR A 93 5.63 -2.73 -13.80
N TYR A 94 5.05 -1.87 -14.66
CA TYR A 94 4.73 -2.23 -16.04
C TYR A 94 6.00 -2.58 -16.81
N ASP A 95 6.95 -1.65 -16.84
CA ASP A 95 8.23 -1.76 -17.55
C ASP A 95 9.04 -2.95 -17.07
N ALA A 96 9.21 -3.13 -15.76
CA ALA A 96 9.96 -4.25 -15.21
C ALA A 96 9.38 -5.61 -15.64
N VAL A 97 8.05 -5.74 -15.67
CA VAL A 97 7.39 -6.97 -16.15
C VAL A 97 7.64 -7.18 -17.65
N LYS A 98 7.59 -6.11 -18.43
CA LYS A 98 7.88 -6.15 -19.87
C LYS A 98 9.34 -6.47 -20.17
N ILE A 99 10.26 -5.82 -19.47
CA ILE A 99 11.70 -6.06 -19.52
C ILE A 99 12.01 -7.52 -19.18
N CYS A 100 11.31 -8.14 -18.24
CA CYS A 100 11.52 -9.55 -17.89
C CYS A 100 10.85 -10.55 -18.85
N SER A 101 10.39 -10.13 -20.03
CA SER A 101 9.57 -11.00 -20.86
C SER A 101 10.27 -12.25 -21.39
N ASP A 102 11.59 -12.20 -21.63
CA ASP A 102 12.35 -13.33 -22.19
C ASP A 102 12.81 -14.34 -21.12
N LEU A 103 12.54 -14.08 -19.85
CA LEU A 103 12.98 -14.97 -18.78
C LEU A 103 12.24 -16.32 -18.86
N PRO A 104 12.95 -17.44 -18.63
CA PRO A 104 12.33 -18.74 -18.44
C PRO A 104 11.37 -18.76 -17.25
N LEU A 105 10.33 -19.59 -17.33
CA LEU A 105 9.32 -19.75 -16.28
C LEU A 105 9.91 -20.02 -14.89
N PRO A 106 10.95 -20.88 -14.71
CA PRO A 106 11.58 -21.07 -13.40
C PRO A 106 12.12 -19.76 -12.81
N ASN A 107 12.78 -18.93 -13.61
CA ASN A 107 13.30 -17.63 -13.18
C ASN A 107 12.18 -16.64 -12.87
N LEU A 108 11.07 -16.65 -13.62
CA LEU A 108 9.91 -15.81 -13.35
C LEU A 108 9.20 -16.21 -12.05
N LEU A 109 9.07 -17.51 -11.77
CA LEU A 109 8.53 -18.04 -10.52
C LEU A 109 9.41 -17.65 -9.34
N GLU A 110 10.73 -17.84 -9.47
CA GLU A 110 11.71 -17.45 -8.47
C GLU A 110 11.66 -15.93 -8.21
N LEU A 111 11.66 -15.10 -9.25
CA LEU A 111 11.59 -13.64 -9.13
C LEU A 111 10.27 -13.19 -8.47
N ALA A 112 9.15 -13.85 -8.78
CA ALA A 112 7.85 -13.51 -8.21
C ALA A 112 7.77 -13.84 -6.71
N ALA A 113 8.35 -14.97 -6.30
CA ALA A 113 8.38 -15.44 -4.91
C ALA A 113 9.43 -14.70 -4.09
N THR A 114 10.65 -14.61 -4.61
CA THR A 114 11.86 -14.20 -3.88
C THR A 114 12.35 -12.79 -4.23
N GLU A 115 11.67 -12.07 -5.13
CA GLU A 115 12.09 -10.73 -5.57
C GLU A 115 13.51 -10.68 -6.18
N ARG A 116 14.11 -11.84 -6.47
CA ARG A 116 15.39 -12.00 -7.14
C ARG A 116 15.42 -13.23 -8.05
N THR A 117 16.24 -13.21 -9.08
CA THR A 117 16.67 -14.40 -9.83
C THR A 117 18.00 -14.13 -10.54
N GLU A 118 18.68 -15.16 -11.03
CA GLU A 118 19.82 -15.04 -11.94
C GLU A 118 19.58 -15.74 -13.28
N TRP A 119 19.88 -15.04 -14.38
CA TRP A 119 19.65 -15.52 -15.74
C TRP A 119 20.66 -14.91 -16.72
N ASP A 120 21.28 -15.73 -17.59
CA ASP A 120 22.30 -15.33 -18.58
C ASP A 120 23.46 -14.47 -18.03
N GLY A 121 23.89 -14.76 -16.79
CA GLY A 121 24.96 -14.01 -16.11
C GLY A 121 24.53 -12.62 -15.61
N TYR A 122 23.23 -12.32 -15.62
CA TYR A 122 22.61 -11.19 -14.97
C TYR A 122 21.96 -11.63 -13.68
N ARG A 123 22.13 -10.82 -12.63
CA ARG A 123 21.35 -10.88 -11.41
C ARG A 123 20.29 -9.79 -11.45
N ILE A 124 19.05 -10.20 -11.20
CA ILE A 124 17.85 -9.37 -11.33
C ILE A 124 17.19 -9.29 -9.96
N ASP A 125 16.98 -8.07 -9.46
CA ASP A 125 16.28 -7.80 -8.21
C ASP A 125 15.02 -6.97 -8.51
N PHE A 126 13.83 -7.48 -8.23
CA PHE A 126 12.58 -6.78 -8.52
C PHE A 126 11.62 -6.78 -7.31
N ARG A 127 11.46 -5.59 -6.72
CA ARG A 127 10.42 -5.34 -5.72
C ARG A 127 9.38 -4.39 -6.31
N PRO A 128 8.18 -4.89 -6.67
CA PRO A 128 7.13 -4.07 -7.29
C PRO A 128 6.84 -2.79 -6.51
N ARG A 129 6.64 -1.68 -7.23
CA ARG A 129 6.42 -0.32 -6.68
C ARG A 129 7.55 0.19 -5.78
N LYS A 130 8.75 -0.41 -5.84
CA LYS A 130 9.91 0.03 -5.07
C LYS A 130 11.14 0.22 -5.95
N TYR A 131 11.61 -0.84 -6.60
CA TYR A 131 12.76 -0.75 -7.49
C TYR A 131 12.87 -1.96 -8.42
N PHE A 132 13.63 -1.76 -9.48
CA PHE A 132 14.15 -2.80 -10.36
C PHE A 132 15.67 -2.66 -10.44
N GLY A 133 16.40 -3.74 -10.17
CA GLY A 133 17.85 -3.77 -10.10
C GLY A 133 18.43 -4.84 -11.01
N ILE A 134 19.50 -4.48 -11.71
CA ILE A 134 20.26 -5.40 -12.56
C ILE A 134 21.73 -5.30 -12.17
N SER A 135 22.42 -6.43 -12.11
CA SER A 135 23.87 -6.47 -11.95
C SER A 135 24.48 -7.64 -12.72
N GLN A 136 25.77 -7.57 -13.02
CA GLN A 136 26.51 -8.67 -13.62
C GLN A 136 27.67 -9.10 -12.71
N PRO A 137 27.44 -10.12 -11.86
CA PRO A 137 28.43 -10.59 -10.88
C PRO A 137 29.80 -10.94 -11.47
N LYS A 138 29.84 -11.44 -12.71
CA LYS A 138 31.08 -11.85 -13.40
C LYS A 138 32.12 -10.75 -13.58
N TYR A 139 31.72 -9.47 -13.54
CA TYR A 139 32.66 -8.34 -13.62
C TYR A 139 33.26 -7.96 -12.26
N GLY A 140 32.97 -8.73 -11.21
CA GLY A 140 33.47 -8.50 -9.87
C GLY A 140 32.79 -7.33 -9.15
N ARG A 141 33.35 -6.96 -8.01
CA ARG A 141 32.88 -5.86 -7.16
C ARG A 141 33.97 -4.81 -7.00
N LYS A 142 33.58 -3.55 -6.85
CA LYS A 142 34.47 -2.42 -6.54
C LYS A 142 34.01 -1.71 -5.28
N ARG A 143 34.96 -1.18 -4.51
CA ARG A 143 34.65 -0.26 -3.41
C ARG A 143 34.30 1.11 -4.01
N CYS A 144 33.07 1.56 -3.78
CA CYS A 144 32.59 2.85 -4.26
C CYS A 144 33.08 3.99 -3.37
N ALA A 145 32.99 5.22 -3.87
CA ALA A 145 33.46 6.41 -3.17
C ALA A 145 32.66 6.76 -1.90
N ASP A 146 31.45 6.22 -1.76
CA ASP A 146 30.66 6.28 -0.53
C ASP A 146 31.03 5.18 0.49
N GLY A 147 32.08 4.41 0.21
CA GLY A 147 32.62 3.38 1.07
C GLY A 147 31.96 2.01 0.95
N MET A 148 30.89 1.87 0.18
CA MET A 148 30.18 0.59 0.02
C MET A 148 30.78 -0.23 -1.13
N THR A 149 30.88 -1.55 -0.95
CA THR A 149 31.29 -2.48 -2.02
C THR A 149 30.07 -2.85 -2.85
N ARG A 150 30.18 -2.71 -4.17
CA ARG A 150 29.09 -3.04 -5.10
C ARG A 150 29.60 -3.67 -6.37
N TYR A 151 28.72 -4.33 -7.15
CA TYR A 151 29.09 -4.89 -8.44
C TYR A 151 29.61 -3.80 -9.39
N VAL A 152 30.64 -4.13 -10.17
CA VAL A 152 31.26 -3.20 -11.13
C VAL A 152 30.25 -2.72 -12.15
N ARG A 153 29.43 -3.63 -12.68
CA ARG A 153 28.33 -3.35 -13.62
C ARG A 153 27.00 -3.62 -12.93
N GLN A 154 26.31 -2.55 -12.53
CA GLN A 154 25.00 -2.61 -11.89
C GLN A 154 24.17 -1.34 -12.19
N ALA A 155 22.86 -1.49 -12.17
CA ALA A 155 21.90 -0.41 -12.29
C ALA A 155 20.75 -0.66 -11.32
N LYS A 156 20.21 0.41 -10.72
CA LYS A 156 19.05 0.33 -9.84
C LYS A 156 18.09 1.47 -10.12
N VAL A 157 16.98 1.14 -10.76
CA VAL A 157 15.87 2.04 -11.07
C VAL A 157 14.93 2.08 -9.87
N TRP A 158 14.77 3.25 -9.25
CA TRP A 158 13.82 3.46 -8.16
C TRP A 158 12.44 3.89 -8.67
N ASP A 159 11.39 3.26 -8.15
CA ASP A 159 10.02 3.66 -8.49
C ASP A 159 9.58 4.86 -7.64
N ALA A 160 9.42 6.00 -8.30
CA ALA A 160 9.06 7.28 -7.71
C ALA A 160 7.56 7.41 -7.40
N PHE A 161 6.70 6.50 -7.85
CA PHE A 161 5.24 6.59 -7.65
C PHE A 161 4.87 6.79 -6.18
N GLY A 162 5.63 6.18 -5.26
CA GLY A 162 5.42 6.30 -3.81
C GLY A 162 5.59 7.71 -3.22
N TYR A 163 6.15 8.67 -3.96
CA TYR A 163 6.22 10.08 -3.56
C TYR A 163 4.97 10.88 -3.95
N PHE A 164 4.26 10.47 -5.00
CA PHE A 164 3.19 11.29 -5.59
C PHE A 164 1.80 10.69 -5.37
N GLN A 165 1.68 9.35 -5.43
CA GLN A 165 0.44 8.61 -5.19
C GLN A 165 -0.76 9.12 -6.02
N SER A 166 -0.47 9.62 -7.23
CA SER A 166 -1.44 10.14 -8.20
C SER A 166 -1.05 9.69 -9.61
N SER A 167 -1.85 10.04 -10.63
CA SER A 167 -1.38 9.92 -12.01
C SER A 167 -0.15 10.80 -12.24
N PHE A 168 0.67 10.44 -13.25
CA PHE A 168 1.87 11.18 -13.57
C PHE A 168 1.57 12.63 -13.97
N VAL A 169 0.59 12.83 -14.87
CA VAL A 169 0.11 14.17 -15.26
C VAL A 169 -0.27 15.00 -14.03
N LYS A 170 -1.02 14.41 -13.09
CA LYS A 170 -1.42 15.13 -11.88
C LYS A 170 -0.24 15.44 -10.96
N ALA A 171 0.80 14.60 -10.95
CA ALA A 171 2.03 14.87 -10.23
C ALA A 171 2.78 16.07 -10.84
N LEU A 172 2.87 16.13 -12.18
CA LEU A 172 3.47 17.25 -12.90
C LEU A 172 2.71 18.56 -12.65
N GLU A 173 1.39 18.56 -12.77
CA GLU A 173 0.54 19.72 -12.49
C GLU A 173 0.73 20.29 -11.07
N ASN A 174 0.85 19.39 -10.08
CA ASN A 174 1.01 19.75 -8.68
C ASN A 174 2.45 20.11 -8.30
N THR A 175 3.40 20.00 -9.23
CA THR A 175 4.81 20.33 -8.97
C THR A 175 5.00 21.85 -8.87
N GLY A 176 5.85 22.27 -7.93
CA GLY A 176 6.05 23.68 -7.57
C GLY A 176 6.36 24.58 -8.76
N LYS A 177 5.87 25.82 -8.72
CA LYS A 177 5.95 26.79 -9.84
C LYS A 177 7.37 26.98 -10.38
N GLY A 178 8.39 26.99 -9.51
CA GLY A 178 9.79 27.20 -9.89
C GLY A 178 10.57 25.96 -10.34
N VAL A 179 9.93 24.79 -10.49
CA VAL A 179 10.64 23.55 -10.89
C VAL A 179 10.72 23.40 -12.41
N PHE A 180 9.67 23.84 -13.13
CA PHE A 180 9.56 23.74 -14.59
C PHE A 180 9.53 25.14 -15.21
N THR A 181 10.15 25.30 -16.37
CA THR A 181 9.99 26.51 -17.20
C THR A 181 8.58 26.59 -17.79
N ASP A 182 8.21 27.74 -18.37
CA ASP A 182 6.90 27.89 -19.02
C ASP A 182 6.76 26.96 -20.24
N GLU A 183 7.85 26.74 -20.99
CA GLU A 183 7.90 25.78 -22.10
C GLU A 183 7.69 24.34 -21.62
N GLU A 184 8.33 23.97 -20.51
CA GLU A 184 8.17 22.64 -19.90
C GLU A 184 6.76 22.41 -19.37
N ARG A 185 6.11 23.45 -18.87
CA ARG A 185 4.71 23.38 -18.45
C ARG A 185 3.77 23.17 -19.63
N ALA A 186 4.06 23.77 -20.78
CA ALA A 186 3.29 23.54 -22.00
C ALA A 186 3.36 22.07 -22.47
N LEU A 187 4.47 21.37 -22.20
CA LEU A 187 4.59 19.93 -22.51
C LEU A 187 3.61 19.05 -21.72
N ILE A 188 3.14 19.49 -20.55
CA ILE A 188 2.23 18.70 -19.70
C ILE A 188 0.90 18.42 -20.44
N GLU A 189 0.42 19.38 -21.24
CA GLU A 189 -0.80 19.20 -22.02
C GLU A 189 -0.63 18.15 -23.11
N GLU A 190 0.51 18.15 -23.80
CA GLU A 190 0.85 17.14 -24.81
C GLU A 190 1.04 15.76 -24.18
N ILE A 191 1.71 15.66 -23.03
CA ILE A 191 1.84 14.41 -22.27
C ILE A 191 0.45 13.87 -21.90
N ALA A 192 -0.44 14.74 -21.42
CA ALA A 192 -1.81 14.37 -21.08
C ALA A 192 -2.59 13.90 -22.32
N PHE A 193 -2.39 14.53 -23.47
CA PHE A 193 -2.97 14.12 -24.74
C PHE A 193 -2.46 12.74 -25.17
N MET A 194 -1.15 12.54 -25.22
CA MET A 194 -0.51 11.29 -25.65
C MET A 194 -0.92 10.12 -24.76
N LYS A 195 -0.95 10.29 -23.43
CA LYS A 195 -1.41 9.25 -22.51
C LYS A 195 -2.87 8.82 -22.71
N ARG A 196 -3.75 9.73 -23.14
CA ARG A 196 -5.15 9.39 -23.47
C ARG A 196 -5.27 8.58 -24.77
N HIS A 197 -4.30 8.73 -25.67
CA HIS A 197 -4.33 8.11 -27.00
C HIS A 197 -3.35 6.95 -27.17
N ARG A 198 -2.75 6.45 -26.08
CA ARG A 198 -1.80 5.34 -26.07
C ARG A 198 -2.30 4.04 -26.72
N SER A 199 -3.62 3.80 -26.72
CA SER A 199 -4.23 2.68 -27.44
C SER A 199 -4.14 2.79 -28.97
N HIS A 200 -3.74 3.94 -29.50
CA HIS A 200 -3.66 4.22 -30.94
C HIS A 200 -2.22 4.54 -31.38
N PHE A 201 -1.21 4.25 -30.56
CA PHE A 201 0.20 4.51 -30.89
C PHE A 201 0.66 3.75 -32.14
N GLU A 202 0.09 2.59 -32.45
CA GLU A 202 0.32 1.87 -33.70
C GLU A 202 0.01 2.69 -34.98
N ASN A 203 -0.79 3.77 -34.85
CA ASN A 203 -1.17 4.67 -35.94
C ASN A 203 -0.50 6.04 -35.82
N MET A 204 0.46 6.20 -34.89
CA MET A 204 1.20 7.45 -34.70
C MET A 204 2.64 7.31 -35.19
N ASP A 205 3.24 8.46 -35.52
CA ASP A 205 4.64 8.55 -35.91
C ASP A 205 5.57 8.20 -34.74
N ASP A 206 6.53 7.29 -34.99
CA ASP A 206 7.47 6.80 -33.97
C ASP A 206 8.30 7.93 -33.37
N GLN A 207 8.68 8.94 -34.18
CA GLN A 207 9.43 10.09 -33.67
C GLN A 207 8.57 10.90 -32.68
N ARG A 208 7.28 11.08 -32.93
CA ARG A 208 6.38 11.74 -31.97
C ARG A 208 6.27 10.96 -30.66
N ILE A 209 6.14 9.63 -30.71
CA ILE A 209 6.10 8.79 -29.50
C ILE A 209 7.41 8.94 -28.72
N LEU A 210 8.54 8.89 -29.42
CA LEU A 210 9.87 9.07 -28.83
C LEU A 210 10.03 10.44 -28.14
N GLU A 211 9.64 11.54 -28.81
CA GLU A 211 9.68 12.89 -28.24
C GLU A 211 8.78 13.04 -26.99
N TYR A 212 7.60 12.41 -27.01
CA TYR A 212 6.72 12.35 -25.86
C TYR A 212 7.39 11.61 -24.69
N CYS A 213 7.96 10.42 -24.93
CA CYS A 213 8.65 9.66 -23.88
C CYS A 213 9.78 10.49 -23.27
N TYR A 214 10.58 11.17 -24.10
CA TYR A 214 11.64 12.05 -23.61
C TYR A 214 11.12 13.21 -22.77
N SER A 215 9.97 13.77 -23.12
CA SER A 215 9.32 14.81 -22.32
C SER A 215 8.93 14.26 -20.94
N GLU A 216 8.39 13.03 -20.87
CA GLU A 216 8.02 12.41 -19.61
C GLU A 216 9.23 12.19 -18.69
N VAL A 217 10.27 11.53 -19.21
CA VAL A 217 11.44 11.21 -18.40
C VAL A 217 12.18 12.49 -17.97
N SER A 218 12.31 13.49 -18.85
CA SER A 218 12.98 14.76 -18.49
C SER A 218 12.25 15.48 -17.35
N LEU A 219 10.92 15.61 -17.42
CA LEU A 219 10.14 16.24 -16.37
C LEU A 219 10.11 15.41 -15.08
N LEU A 220 10.10 14.08 -15.16
CA LEU A 220 10.21 13.21 -14.00
C LEU A 220 11.55 13.41 -13.28
N ALA A 221 12.66 13.48 -14.00
CA ALA A 221 13.98 13.67 -13.43
C ALA A 221 14.09 15.01 -12.67
N LYS A 222 13.55 16.09 -13.24
CA LYS A 222 13.45 17.40 -12.58
C LYS A 222 12.55 17.40 -11.35
N MET A 223 11.37 16.78 -11.45
CA MET A 223 10.44 16.62 -10.33
C MET A 223 11.10 15.84 -9.18
N MET A 224 11.85 14.78 -9.49
CA MET A 224 12.61 14.01 -8.50
C MET A 224 13.75 14.80 -7.87
N ARG A 225 14.43 15.68 -8.63
CA ARG A 225 15.43 16.60 -8.05
C ARG A 225 14.83 17.49 -6.97
N ASP A 226 13.68 18.10 -7.26
CA ASP A 226 12.99 18.98 -6.30
C ASP A 226 12.66 18.25 -4.99
N VAL A 227 12.15 17.02 -5.07
CA VAL A 227 11.87 16.20 -3.88
C VAL A 227 13.13 15.95 -3.05
N ILE A 228 14.23 15.58 -3.70
CA ILE A 228 15.48 15.24 -3.01
C ILE A 228 16.10 16.48 -2.38
N VAL A 229 16.21 17.58 -3.12
CA VAL A 229 16.75 18.86 -2.62
C VAL A 229 15.94 19.33 -1.42
N ASN A 230 14.61 19.32 -1.49
CA ASN A 230 13.77 19.72 -0.36
C ASN A 230 13.85 18.76 0.83
N THR A 231 14.11 17.47 0.59
CA THR A 231 14.37 16.50 1.67
C THR A 231 15.69 16.80 2.37
N GLU A 232 16.75 17.12 1.61
CA GLU A 232 18.06 17.50 2.16
C GLU A 232 18.03 18.86 2.87
N ARG A 233 17.23 19.82 2.39
CA ARG A 233 16.96 21.10 3.08
C ARG A 233 16.29 20.90 4.46
N MET A 234 15.67 19.76 4.70
CA MET A 234 15.16 19.35 6.02
C MET A 234 16.19 18.60 6.86
N GLY A 235 17.42 18.43 6.37
CA GLY A 235 18.47 17.65 7.03
C GLY A 235 18.28 16.13 6.92
N LEU A 236 17.37 15.66 6.05
CA LEU A 236 17.07 14.25 5.88
C LEU A 236 17.80 13.71 4.65
N PHE A 237 18.47 12.58 4.82
CA PHE A 237 19.34 12.01 3.80
C PHE A 237 19.06 10.52 3.53
N PRO A 238 17.88 10.17 2.98
CA PRO A 238 17.51 8.78 2.73
C PRO A 238 18.50 8.08 1.80
N LYS A 239 18.65 6.77 1.99
CA LYS A 239 19.49 5.88 1.14
C LYS A 239 18.71 5.20 0.03
N SER A 240 17.38 5.23 0.08
CA SER A 240 16.48 4.68 -0.93
C SER A 240 15.53 5.75 -1.44
N PHE A 241 15.11 5.62 -2.70
CA PHE A 241 14.33 6.63 -3.41
C PHE A 241 12.97 6.10 -3.89
N HIS A 242 12.41 5.12 -3.15
CA HIS A 242 11.15 4.44 -3.49
C HIS A 242 9.88 5.07 -2.86
N GLY A 243 9.95 6.34 -2.46
CA GLY A 243 8.81 7.05 -1.86
C GLY A 243 8.92 7.40 -0.38
N SER A 244 7.83 7.98 0.12
CA SER A 244 7.67 8.61 1.45
C SER A 244 8.18 7.80 2.65
N SER A 245 8.03 6.47 2.59
CA SER A 245 8.50 5.55 3.63
C SER A 245 10.01 5.65 3.91
N ALA A 246 10.84 5.98 2.91
CA ALA A 246 12.28 6.15 3.11
C ALA A 246 12.61 7.42 3.92
N ILE A 247 11.85 8.49 3.67
CA ILE A 247 11.96 9.77 4.39
C ILE A 247 11.53 9.56 5.85
N ALA A 248 10.39 8.90 6.08
CA ALA A 248 9.90 8.57 7.41
C ALA A 248 10.90 7.72 8.22
N TYR A 249 11.49 6.69 7.60
CA TYR A 249 12.52 5.86 8.25
C TYR A 249 13.74 6.69 8.67
N THR A 250 14.22 7.56 7.78
CA THR A 250 15.38 8.43 8.06
C THR A 250 15.08 9.37 9.22
N TRP A 251 13.91 10.01 9.21
CA TRP A 251 13.48 10.86 10.31
C TRP A 251 13.36 10.09 11.63
N MET A 252 12.80 8.88 11.62
CA MET A 252 12.70 8.04 12.82
C MET A 252 14.08 7.67 13.38
N LYS A 253 15.04 7.34 12.52
CA LYS A 253 16.44 7.09 12.89
C LYS A 253 17.10 8.32 13.52
N ASP A 254 17.01 9.47 12.86
CA ASP A 254 17.66 10.70 13.30
C ASP A 254 17.08 11.22 14.63
N ASN A 255 15.78 11.00 14.85
CA ASN A 255 15.09 11.31 16.11
C ASN A 255 15.16 10.16 17.14
N ARG A 256 15.94 9.11 16.87
CA ARG A 256 16.18 7.97 17.78
C ARG A 256 14.89 7.27 18.22
N ILE A 257 13.85 7.28 17.39
CA ILE A 257 12.57 6.62 17.68
C ILE A 257 12.73 5.14 18.06
N PRO A 258 13.61 4.35 17.40
CA PRO A 258 13.84 2.96 17.79
C PRO A 258 14.25 2.76 19.25
N ASN A 259 14.92 3.73 19.88
CA ASN A 259 15.36 3.63 21.28
C ASN A 259 14.19 3.63 22.28
N PHE A 260 13.00 4.04 21.84
CA PHE A 260 11.80 4.07 22.68
C PHE A 260 10.90 2.86 22.44
N ILE A 261 11.28 1.93 21.54
CA ILE A 261 10.56 0.69 21.30
C ILE A 261 10.90 -0.31 22.41
N GLY A 262 9.88 -0.95 22.94
CA GLY A 262 9.96 -2.07 23.87
C GLY A 262 8.69 -2.90 23.77
N ASN A 263 8.67 -4.10 24.36
CA ASN A 263 7.49 -4.96 24.37
C ASN A 263 6.51 -4.63 25.50
N ALA A 264 6.90 -3.75 26.44
CA ALA A 264 6.13 -3.42 27.64
C ALA A 264 5.66 -4.63 28.47
N GLY A 265 6.33 -5.78 28.37
CA GLY A 265 5.90 -7.04 28.99
C GLY A 265 4.67 -7.70 28.36
N LEU A 266 4.20 -7.22 27.20
CA LEU A 266 3.12 -7.86 26.44
C LEU A 266 3.66 -8.97 25.55
N SER A 267 2.90 -10.06 25.42
CA SER A 267 3.20 -11.11 24.44
C SER A 267 2.78 -10.69 23.02
N ASP A 268 3.47 -11.22 22.01
CA ASP A 268 3.09 -10.99 20.61
C ASP A 268 1.68 -11.49 20.30
N ASP A 269 1.21 -12.55 20.97
CA ASP A 269 -0.15 -13.08 20.79
C ASP A 269 -1.21 -12.03 21.18
N VAL A 270 -1.05 -11.37 22.33
CA VAL A 270 -1.97 -10.32 22.78
C VAL A 270 -1.92 -9.13 21.82
N VAL A 271 -0.72 -8.71 21.43
CA VAL A 271 -0.53 -7.55 20.54
C VAL A 271 -1.12 -7.82 19.15
N ASN A 272 -0.87 -9.01 18.58
CA ASN A 272 -1.41 -9.41 17.27
C ASN A 272 -2.92 -9.63 17.33
N ALA A 273 -3.47 -10.14 18.44
CA ALA A 273 -4.91 -10.27 18.65
C ALA A 273 -5.62 -8.92 18.77
N ALA A 274 -4.95 -7.89 19.30
CA ALA A 274 -5.48 -6.53 19.43
C ALA A 274 -5.24 -5.64 18.20
N TYR A 275 -4.44 -6.09 17.23
CA TYR A 275 -4.07 -5.26 16.09
C TYR A 275 -5.11 -5.34 14.94
N PHE A 276 -5.74 -4.20 14.67
CA PHE A 276 -6.70 -4.01 13.58
C PHE A 276 -6.41 -2.73 12.80
N GLY A 277 -6.79 -2.69 11.53
CA GLY A 277 -6.71 -1.48 10.69
C GLY A 277 -7.89 -0.51 10.92
N GLY A 278 -8.12 0.39 9.97
CA GLY A 278 -9.25 1.31 10.01
C GLY A 278 -10.63 0.64 9.89
N ARG A 279 -11.68 1.36 10.30
CA ARG A 279 -13.08 0.93 10.21
C ARG A 279 -13.66 1.20 8.81
N PHE A 280 -14.44 0.25 8.27
CA PHE A 280 -15.07 0.40 6.94
C PHE A 280 -16.46 -0.24 6.90
N GLU A 281 -17.50 0.57 7.00
CA GLU A 281 -18.89 0.13 7.06
C GLU A 281 -19.86 1.23 6.60
N THR A 282 -21.02 0.83 6.10
CA THR A 282 -22.13 1.72 5.72
C THR A 282 -23.43 1.13 6.24
N THR A 283 -24.27 1.92 6.91
CA THR A 283 -25.58 1.48 7.42
C THR A 283 -26.66 1.48 6.34
N CYS A 284 -26.34 1.96 5.14
CA CYS A 284 -27.28 1.95 4.04
C CYS A 284 -26.59 1.82 2.67
N VAL A 285 -27.36 1.35 1.68
CA VAL A 285 -26.99 1.27 0.26
C VAL A 285 -28.15 1.86 -0.55
N GLY A 286 -27.87 2.81 -1.44
CA GLY A 286 -28.83 3.49 -2.30
C GLY A 286 -28.78 5.01 -2.19
N TYR A 287 -29.81 5.67 -2.69
CA TYR A 287 -30.02 7.12 -2.62
C TYR A 287 -30.21 7.58 -1.18
N VAL A 288 -29.34 8.49 -0.76
CA VAL A 288 -29.39 9.15 0.55
C VAL A 288 -29.90 10.59 0.40
N GLY A 289 -29.57 11.26 -0.70
CA GLY A 289 -29.89 12.66 -0.93
C GLY A 289 -28.80 13.57 -0.36
N LYS A 290 -29.10 14.34 0.69
CA LYS A 290 -28.12 15.25 1.29
C LYS A 290 -27.19 14.51 2.26
N GLY A 291 -25.89 14.77 2.14
CA GLY A 291 -24.85 14.19 3.01
C GLY A 291 -23.90 15.25 3.53
N TYR A 292 -23.25 14.95 4.65
CA TYR A 292 -22.22 15.79 5.25
C TYR A 292 -21.01 14.91 5.54
N ALA A 293 -19.91 15.16 4.83
CA ALA A 293 -18.69 14.40 4.99
C ALA A 293 -17.74 15.12 5.93
N TYR A 294 -17.12 14.34 6.81
CA TYR A 294 -16.11 14.82 7.75
C TYR A 294 -14.88 13.92 7.66
N ASP A 295 -13.69 14.49 7.70
CA ASP A 295 -12.41 13.77 7.65
C ASP A 295 -11.44 14.31 8.70
N ILE A 296 -10.77 13.43 9.44
CA ILE A 296 -9.82 13.87 10.48
C ILE A 296 -8.52 14.32 9.82
N ARG A 297 -8.11 15.58 10.05
CA ARG A 297 -6.85 16.13 9.55
C ARG A 297 -5.66 15.37 10.13
N SER A 298 -5.05 14.50 9.32
CA SER A 298 -3.89 13.68 9.70
C SER A 298 -4.17 12.81 10.94
N ALA A 299 -5.22 11.98 10.86
CA ALA A 299 -5.74 11.15 11.95
C ALA A 299 -4.67 10.35 12.71
N TYR A 300 -3.90 9.51 12.01
CA TYR A 300 -2.85 8.71 12.64
C TYR A 300 -1.76 9.57 13.28
N PRO A 301 -1.16 10.56 12.60
CA PRO A 301 -0.24 11.52 13.22
C PRO A 301 -0.78 12.19 14.50
N ALA A 302 -2.06 12.55 14.54
CA ALA A 302 -2.66 13.17 15.72
C ALA A 302 -2.63 12.24 16.95
N VAL A 303 -2.85 10.94 16.75
CA VAL A 303 -2.69 9.94 17.82
C VAL A 303 -1.21 9.76 18.18
N MET A 304 -0.33 9.73 17.18
CA MET A 304 1.10 9.45 17.36
C MET A 304 1.78 10.42 18.34
N VAL A 305 1.45 11.72 18.29
CA VAL A 305 2.03 12.77 19.15
C VAL A 305 2.01 12.40 20.63
N ASN A 306 0.99 11.65 21.08
CA ASN A 306 0.78 11.30 22.48
C ASN A 306 1.25 9.88 22.85
N LEU A 307 1.85 9.12 21.93
CA LEU A 307 2.26 7.75 22.23
C LEU A 307 3.32 7.69 23.35
N PRO A 308 3.24 6.69 24.24
CA PRO A 308 4.20 6.53 25.32
C PRO A 308 5.51 5.91 24.83
N CYS A 309 6.60 6.14 25.57
CA CYS A 309 7.83 5.37 25.45
C CYS A 309 7.62 3.94 25.98
N LEU A 310 7.83 2.93 25.13
CA LEU A 310 7.65 1.52 25.47
C LEU A 310 8.91 0.87 26.01
N ALA A 311 10.10 1.45 25.76
CA ALA A 311 11.37 0.97 26.32
C ALA A 311 11.43 1.08 27.86
N HIS A 312 10.66 2.00 28.44
CA HIS A 312 10.53 2.17 29.89
C HIS A 312 9.12 1.82 30.39
N ALA A 313 8.35 1.06 29.59
CA ALA A 313 7.04 0.58 30.00
C ALA A 313 7.16 -0.84 30.55
N THR A 314 6.40 -1.13 31.59
CA THR A 314 6.08 -2.49 32.03
C THR A 314 4.57 -2.69 31.94
N SER A 315 4.11 -3.92 32.08
CA SER A 315 2.68 -4.19 32.19
C SER A 315 2.37 -5.02 33.42
N ARG A 316 1.16 -4.79 33.95
CA ARG A 316 0.57 -5.60 35.01
C ARG A 316 -0.77 -6.14 34.52
N ARG A 317 -1.00 -7.43 34.77
CA ARG A 317 -2.26 -8.08 34.44
C ARG A 317 -3.37 -7.59 35.36
N VAL A 318 -4.55 -7.37 34.82
CA VAL A 318 -5.74 -6.89 35.52
C VAL A 318 -6.96 -7.70 35.08
N SER A 319 -7.94 -7.83 35.96
CA SER A 319 -9.22 -8.51 35.65
C SER A 319 -10.36 -7.54 35.31
N ASP A 320 -10.13 -6.23 35.38
CA ASP A 320 -11.10 -5.21 34.99
C ASP A 320 -10.41 -4.00 34.35
N PHE A 321 -11.20 -3.16 33.69
CA PHE A 321 -10.76 -1.94 33.03
C PHE A 321 -10.21 -0.92 34.03
N VAL A 322 -9.14 -0.22 33.65
CA VAL A 322 -8.57 0.88 34.44
C VAL A 322 -8.61 2.15 33.58
N PRO A 323 -9.60 3.04 33.80
CA PRO A 323 -9.77 4.25 33.01
C PRO A 323 -8.54 5.17 33.03
N GLY A 324 -8.30 5.90 31.92
CA GLY A 324 -7.21 6.87 31.81
C GLY A 324 -5.78 6.29 31.83
N LYS A 325 -5.63 4.97 31.69
CA LYS A 325 -4.33 4.29 31.61
C LYS A 325 -4.20 3.55 30.28
N TYR A 326 -3.05 3.62 29.63
CA TYR A 326 -2.78 2.78 28.47
C TYR A 326 -2.94 1.30 28.84
N GLY A 327 -3.61 0.54 27.98
CA GLY A 327 -3.81 -0.88 28.22
C GLY A 327 -4.45 -1.59 27.04
N VAL A 328 -4.46 -2.91 27.13
CA VAL A 328 -5.06 -3.82 26.16
C VAL A 328 -5.87 -4.87 26.92
N TYR A 329 -7.10 -5.12 26.49
CA TYR A 329 -8.10 -5.85 27.27
C TYR A 329 -8.84 -6.87 26.41
N LEU A 330 -9.06 -8.06 26.96
CA LEU A 330 -9.96 -9.06 26.38
C LEU A 330 -11.39 -8.74 26.81
N VAL A 331 -12.25 -8.40 25.86
CA VAL A 331 -13.61 -7.92 26.12
C VAL A 331 -14.67 -8.68 25.34
N GLY A 332 -15.81 -8.86 26.00
CA GLY A 332 -17.06 -9.26 25.35
C GLY A 332 -17.85 -8.05 24.86
N SER A 333 -18.81 -8.29 23.97
CA SER A 333 -19.72 -7.24 23.46
C SER A 333 -21.16 -7.71 23.53
N LYS A 334 -21.88 -7.32 24.58
CA LYS A 334 -23.32 -7.54 24.75
C LYS A 334 -24.07 -6.28 24.35
N THR A 335 -23.89 -5.88 23.10
CA THR A 335 -24.45 -4.64 22.53
C THR A 335 -25.43 -4.97 21.41
N SER A 336 -26.23 -3.99 21.02
CA SER A 336 -27.12 -4.03 19.86
C SER A 336 -27.18 -2.65 19.20
N GLY A 337 -27.81 -2.56 18.03
CA GLY A 337 -28.03 -1.32 17.29
C GLY A 337 -27.32 -1.29 15.94
N ASP A 338 -27.23 -0.11 15.34
CA ASP A 338 -26.68 0.05 13.99
C ASP A 338 -25.15 -0.06 13.94
N TRP A 339 -24.48 0.08 15.08
CA TRP A 339 -23.02 0.11 15.16
C TRP A 339 -22.51 -0.86 16.21
N ALA A 340 -21.92 -1.96 15.74
CA ALA A 340 -21.10 -2.79 16.61
C ALA A 340 -19.82 -2.04 17.00
N PRO A 341 -19.37 -2.13 18.27
CA PRO A 341 -18.31 -1.28 18.78
C PRO A 341 -16.90 -1.68 18.33
N PHE A 342 -16.62 -2.98 18.21
CA PHE A 342 -15.26 -3.48 18.06
C PHE A 342 -15.07 -4.30 16.78
N PRO A 343 -13.88 -4.24 16.16
CA PRO A 343 -13.52 -5.15 15.09
C PRO A 343 -13.32 -6.58 15.64
N ILE A 344 -13.68 -7.57 14.83
CA ILE A 344 -13.43 -8.99 15.08
C ILE A 344 -12.95 -9.64 13.78
N ARG A 345 -11.98 -10.56 13.90
CA ARG A 345 -11.46 -11.34 12.78
C ARG A 345 -11.98 -12.76 12.93
N ILE A 346 -12.80 -13.21 11.99
CA ILE A 346 -13.40 -14.54 12.04
C ILE A 346 -12.85 -15.44 10.93
N ASP A 347 -12.73 -16.74 11.21
CA ASP A 347 -12.42 -17.73 10.19
C ASP A 347 -13.60 -17.90 9.24
N ARG A 348 -13.32 -18.31 7.99
CA ARG A 348 -14.35 -18.58 6.97
C ARG A 348 -15.40 -19.59 7.44
N ASP A 349 -14.97 -20.66 8.12
CA ASP A 349 -15.87 -21.76 8.42
C ASP A 349 -16.76 -21.45 9.63
N ALA A 350 -16.25 -20.68 10.61
CA ALA A 350 -17.05 -20.09 11.68
C ALA A 350 -18.07 -19.08 11.14
N ALA A 351 -17.66 -18.25 10.17
CA ALA A 351 -18.53 -17.29 9.51
C ALA A 351 -19.74 -17.94 8.81
N LYS A 352 -19.50 -19.07 8.11
CA LYS A 352 -20.56 -19.84 7.45
C LYS A 352 -21.58 -20.44 8.43
N ALA A 353 -21.12 -20.89 9.60
CA ALA A 353 -22.00 -21.44 10.62
C ALA A 353 -22.98 -20.37 11.18
N HIS A 354 -22.52 -19.13 11.41
CA HIS A 354 -23.38 -18.05 11.92
C HIS A 354 -24.29 -17.41 10.86
N THR A 355 -24.04 -17.66 9.57
CA THR A 355 -24.96 -17.26 8.49
C THR A 355 -26.18 -18.18 8.33
N LEU A 356 -26.24 -19.29 9.07
CA LEU A 356 -27.29 -20.32 8.98
C LEU A 356 -28.20 -20.33 10.22
N THR A 357 -28.87 -19.22 10.53
CA THR A 357 -30.01 -19.26 11.47
C THR A 357 -31.23 -19.95 10.83
N PRO A 358 -32.06 -20.71 11.58
CA PRO A 358 -32.99 -21.73 11.03
C PRO A 358 -34.19 -21.20 10.22
N ASN A 359 -34.32 -19.90 9.99
CA ASN A 359 -35.49 -19.30 9.33
C ASN A 359 -35.17 -18.33 8.19
N ARG A 360 -33.97 -18.42 7.60
CA ARG A 360 -33.68 -17.75 6.32
C ARG A 360 -33.07 -18.76 5.36
N SER A 361 -33.78 -19.05 4.27
CA SER A 361 -33.27 -19.81 3.11
C SER A 361 -32.20 -18.99 2.36
N ALA A 362 -31.11 -18.66 3.04
CA ALA A 362 -30.17 -17.61 2.69
C ALA A 362 -28.81 -18.11 2.20
N SER A 363 -28.73 -19.35 1.73
CA SER A 363 -27.46 -19.98 1.36
C SER A 363 -26.93 -19.64 -0.04
N GLU A 364 -27.62 -18.81 -0.84
CA GLU A 364 -27.19 -18.51 -2.23
C GLU A 364 -26.84 -17.03 -2.51
N TRP A 365 -27.28 -16.07 -1.69
CA TRP A 365 -26.99 -14.64 -1.90
C TRP A 365 -25.80 -14.09 -1.08
N LEU A 366 -25.33 -14.87 -0.11
CA LEU A 366 -24.13 -14.54 0.65
C LEU A 366 -22.91 -14.98 -0.16
N ARG A 367 -22.17 -14.01 -0.72
CA ARG A 367 -20.81 -14.31 -1.20
C ARG A 367 -20.05 -15.02 -0.08
N PRO A 368 -19.33 -16.12 -0.38
CA PRO A 368 -18.51 -16.76 0.64
C PRO A 368 -17.58 -15.70 1.23
N LEU A 369 -17.69 -15.49 2.55
CA LEU A 369 -16.79 -14.62 3.27
C LEU A 369 -15.35 -15.07 2.95
N MET A 370 -14.50 -14.10 2.61
CA MET A 370 -13.09 -14.42 2.35
C MET A 370 -12.46 -14.91 3.66
N THR A 371 -11.49 -15.82 3.57
CA THR A 371 -10.75 -16.30 4.74
C THR A 371 -10.18 -15.12 5.53
N ARG A 372 -10.46 -15.07 6.84
CA ARG A 372 -9.95 -14.07 7.81
C ARG A 372 -10.41 -12.63 7.59
N GLN A 373 -11.66 -12.42 7.19
CA GLN A 373 -12.24 -11.09 7.05
C GLN A 373 -12.38 -10.37 8.42
N VAL A 374 -12.10 -9.06 8.44
CA VAL A 374 -12.41 -8.19 9.59
C VAL A 374 -13.82 -7.62 9.42
N LEU A 375 -14.64 -7.84 10.44
CA LEU A 375 -16.01 -7.34 10.57
C LEU A 375 -16.12 -6.51 11.85
N PHE A 376 -17.19 -5.71 11.95
CA PHE A 376 -17.63 -5.17 13.23
C PHE A 376 -18.95 -5.86 13.54
N ALA A 377 -19.00 -6.58 14.65
CA ALA A 377 -20.12 -7.44 14.98
C ALA A 377 -20.49 -7.32 16.47
N HIS A 378 -21.78 -7.45 16.77
CA HIS A 378 -22.25 -7.66 18.13
C HIS A 378 -21.90 -9.09 18.57
N GLY A 379 -21.76 -9.33 19.88
CA GLY A 379 -21.32 -10.63 20.39
C GLY A 379 -19.81 -10.86 20.29
N GLY A 380 -19.36 -12.09 20.47
CA GLY A 380 -17.96 -12.52 20.46
C GLY A 380 -17.07 -11.99 21.59
N ARG A 381 -15.78 -12.35 21.54
CA ARG A 381 -14.70 -11.91 22.44
C ARG A 381 -13.46 -11.53 21.63
N ARG A 382 -12.82 -10.41 21.98
CA ARG A 382 -11.57 -9.97 21.34
C ARG A 382 -10.71 -9.08 22.23
N TRP A 383 -9.44 -9.00 21.88
CA TRP A 383 -8.53 -8.02 22.47
C TRP A 383 -8.73 -6.64 21.84
N VAL A 384 -8.83 -5.60 22.66
CA VAL A 384 -9.02 -4.21 22.25
C VAL A 384 -8.11 -3.29 23.04
N TRP A 385 -7.69 -2.18 22.46
CA TRP A 385 -6.91 -1.16 23.14
C TRP A 385 -7.82 -0.25 24.00
N GLN A 386 -7.23 0.40 25.01
CA GLN A 386 -7.99 1.20 25.98
C GLN A 386 -8.84 2.29 25.31
N ASP A 387 -8.35 2.99 24.28
CA ASP A 387 -9.05 4.14 23.69
C ASP A 387 -10.46 3.75 23.23
N GLU A 388 -10.60 2.61 22.55
CA GLU A 388 -11.91 2.11 22.11
C GLU A 388 -12.74 1.65 23.30
N LEU A 389 -12.15 0.93 24.25
CA LEU A 389 -12.86 0.43 25.43
C LEU A 389 -13.44 1.57 26.29
N GLU A 390 -12.69 2.65 26.45
CA GLU A 390 -13.08 3.83 27.21
C GLU A 390 -14.32 4.50 26.62
N VAL A 391 -14.33 4.71 25.31
CA VAL A 391 -15.50 5.24 24.59
C VAL A 391 -16.68 4.30 24.72
N VAL A 392 -16.49 3.00 24.46
CA VAL A 392 -17.61 2.06 24.43
C VAL A 392 -18.22 1.85 25.82
N ARG A 393 -17.42 1.78 26.89
CA ARG A 393 -17.95 1.70 28.27
C ARG A 393 -18.69 2.96 28.68
N ARG A 394 -18.31 4.15 28.17
CA ARG A 394 -19.05 5.39 28.41
C ARG A 394 -20.46 5.35 27.82
N HIS A 395 -20.62 4.75 26.65
CA HIS A 395 -21.90 4.68 25.92
C HIS A 395 -22.78 3.49 26.35
N TYR A 396 -22.20 2.30 26.52
CA TYR A 396 -22.96 1.07 26.78
C TYR A 396 -22.91 0.58 28.23
N GLY A 397 -22.01 1.12 29.06
CA GLY A 397 -21.80 0.67 30.44
C GLY A 397 -20.94 -0.60 30.56
N ALA A 398 -20.51 -0.90 31.78
CA ALA A 398 -19.62 -2.02 32.07
C ALA A 398 -20.29 -3.39 31.89
N ASP A 399 -21.58 -3.51 32.18
CA ASP A 399 -22.33 -4.77 32.06
C ASP A 399 -22.45 -5.25 30.61
N ALA A 400 -22.59 -4.30 29.68
CA ALA A 400 -22.62 -4.58 28.25
C ALA A 400 -21.22 -4.94 27.70
N ILE A 401 -20.16 -4.45 28.34
CA ILE A 401 -18.76 -4.62 27.92
C ILE A 401 -17.93 -5.24 29.05
N PRO A 402 -18.18 -6.53 29.37
CA PRO A 402 -17.42 -7.22 30.39
C PRO A 402 -15.96 -7.41 29.93
N VAL A 403 -15.05 -7.19 30.87
CA VAL A 403 -13.61 -7.45 30.72
C VAL A 403 -13.31 -8.79 31.35
N TYR A 404 -12.57 -9.62 30.63
CA TYR A 404 -12.18 -10.97 31.05
C TYR A 404 -10.71 -11.04 31.49
N ASP A 405 -9.89 -10.23 30.85
CA ASP A 405 -8.45 -10.15 31.07
C ASP A 405 -7.96 -8.81 30.55
N GLY A 406 -6.78 -8.39 30.98
CA GLY A 406 -6.20 -7.15 30.51
C GLY A 406 -4.79 -6.92 31.02
N TYR A 407 -4.08 -6.04 30.33
CA TYR A 407 -2.78 -5.57 30.72
C TYR A 407 -2.81 -4.05 30.74
N VAL A 408 -2.53 -3.46 31.90
CA VAL A 408 -2.30 -2.02 32.04
C VAL A 408 -0.82 -1.76 31.89
N LEU A 409 -0.46 -0.76 31.08
CA LEU A 409 0.91 -0.33 30.90
C LEU A 409 1.27 0.71 31.96
N ASP A 410 2.26 0.39 32.79
CA ASP A 410 2.87 1.31 33.73
C ASP A 410 4.07 1.95 33.03
N ILE A 411 3.92 3.23 32.66
CA ILE A 411 4.95 3.98 31.92
C ILE A 411 5.93 4.60 32.93
N GLY A 412 7.19 4.16 32.90
CA GLY A 412 8.24 4.59 33.83
C GLY A 412 8.94 5.91 33.49
N CYS A 413 8.49 6.65 32.47
CA CYS A 413 9.06 7.94 32.08
C CYS A 413 8.01 8.84 31.38
N ASP A 414 8.36 10.09 31.11
CA ASP A 414 7.51 11.09 30.45
C ASP A 414 7.84 11.32 28.96
N HIS A 415 8.81 10.56 28.41
CA HIS A 415 9.19 10.67 27.01
C HIS A 415 7.98 10.50 26.06
N ARG A 416 7.89 11.39 25.06
CA ARG A 416 6.92 11.35 23.96
C ARG A 416 7.65 11.21 22.63
N PRO A 417 7.90 9.97 22.15
CA PRO A 417 8.80 9.72 21.02
C PRO A 417 8.41 10.50 19.77
N PHE A 418 7.12 10.66 19.50
CA PHE A 418 6.61 11.32 18.29
C PHE A 418 6.13 12.76 18.51
N ALA A 419 6.45 13.41 19.63
CA ALA A 419 5.99 14.79 19.89
C ALA A 419 6.41 15.79 18.80
N GLY A 420 7.57 15.56 18.15
CA GLY A 420 8.05 16.39 17.04
C GLY A 420 7.13 16.41 15.81
N VAL A 421 6.19 15.47 15.68
CA VAL A 421 5.20 15.42 14.59
C VAL A 421 4.28 16.64 14.62
N GLN A 422 3.95 17.16 15.81
CA GLN A 422 3.15 18.38 15.96
C GLN A 422 3.83 19.56 15.26
N LYS A 423 5.12 19.79 15.56
CA LYS A 423 5.89 20.87 14.94
C LYS A 423 5.97 20.72 13.42
N LEU A 424 6.16 19.50 12.91
CA LEU A 424 6.16 19.26 11.46
C LEU A 424 4.83 19.66 10.83
N TYR A 425 3.70 19.27 11.44
CA TYR A 425 2.38 19.64 10.95
C TYR A 425 2.18 21.16 10.90
N ASP A 426 2.58 21.87 11.96
CA ASP A 426 2.45 23.33 12.06
C ASP A 426 3.36 24.05 11.06
N ASP A 427 4.64 23.66 10.96
CA ASP A 427 5.60 24.20 10.00
C ASP A 427 5.11 24.04 8.55
N ARG A 428 4.44 22.91 8.25
CA ARG A 428 3.91 22.63 6.91
C ARG A 428 2.87 23.67 6.47
N ALA A 429 2.02 24.14 7.39
CA ALA A 429 0.98 25.12 7.07
C ALA A 429 1.61 26.44 6.59
N GLU A 430 2.67 26.91 7.25
CA GLU A 430 3.41 28.10 6.86
C GLU A 430 4.17 27.90 5.53
N LEU A 431 4.84 26.76 5.36
CA LEU A 431 5.54 26.43 4.11
C LEU A 431 4.59 26.35 2.91
N LYS A 432 3.34 25.92 3.12
CA LYS A 432 2.30 25.91 2.08
C LYS A 432 1.96 27.32 1.62
N LYS A 433 1.88 28.30 2.54
CA LYS A 433 1.64 29.73 2.20
C LYS A 433 2.81 30.33 1.41
N LEU A 434 4.04 29.89 1.70
CA LEU A 434 5.26 30.33 1.02
C LEU A 434 5.53 29.59 -0.29
N HIS A 435 4.66 28.65 -0.70
CA HIS A 435 4.89 27.77 -1.85
C HIS A 435 6.24 27.02 -1.80
N ASP A 436 6.75 26.70 -0.61
CA ASP A 436 8.03 26.01 -0.43
C ASP A 436 7.86 24.48 -0.55
N GLY A 437 8.65 23.83 -1.41
CA GLY A 437 8.58 22.40 -1.69
C GLY A 437 8.73 21.49 -0.46
N ARG A 438 9.34 21.97 0.63
CA ARG A 438 9.42 21.24 1.91
C ARG A 438 8.06 20.87 2.48
N GLN A 439 6.98 21.59 2.17
CA GLN A 439 5.63 21.23 2.61
C GLN A 439 5.18 19.85 2.09
N MET A 440 5.63 19.46 0.89
CA MET A 440 5.34 18.17 0.29
C MET A 440 6.10 17.06 1.02
N VAL A 441 7.39 17.28 1.28
CA VAL A 441 8.24 16.36 2.05
C VAL A 441 7.64 16.09 3.43
N ILE A 442 7.18 17.13 4.12
CA ILE A 442 6.53 16.97 5.43
C ILE A 442 5.24 16.14 5.30
N LYS A 443 4.37 16.44 4.31
CA LYS A 443 3.13 15.66 4.08
C LYS A 443 3.45 14.17 3.95
N LEU A 444 4.45 13.84 3.15
CA LEU A 444 4.87 12.48 2.87
C LEU A 444 5.45 11.79 4.10
N LEU A 445 6.34 12.47 4.82
CA LEU A 445 6.95 12.00 6.05
C LEU A 445 5.88 11.65 7.07
N VAL A 446 5.03 12.62 7.43
CA VAL A 446 4.04 12.51 8.51
C VAL A 446 3.04 11.39 8.22
N ASN A 447 2.51 11.30 7.00
CA ASN A 447 1.56 10.25 6.62
C ASN A 447 2.17 8.84 6.55
N SER A 448 3.51 8.70 6.56
CA SER A 448 4.20 7.42 6.40
C SER A 448 4.77 6.84 7.69
N LEU A 449 4.75 7.59 8.79
CA LEU A 449 5.27 7.16 10.08
C LEU A 449 4.53 5.92 10.60
N TYR A 450 3.19 5.92 10.58
CA TYR A 450 2.39 4.76 10.99
C TYR A 450 2.78 3.50 10.21
N GLY A 451 2.92 3.60 8.88
CA GLY A 451 3.30 2.47 8.03
C GLY A 451 4.64 1.84 8.42
N LYS A 452 5.55 2.61 9.01
CA LYS A 452 6.83 2.10 9.54
C LYS A 452 6.70 1.37 10.87
N THR A 453 5.76 1.80 11.72
CA THR A 453 5.42 1.09 12.96
C THR A 453 4.70 -0.23 12.71
N ALA A 454 3.96 -0.34 11.59
CA ALA A 454 3.18 -1.51 11.21
C ALA A 454 3.88 -2.40 10.14
N GLN A 455 5.14 -2.13 9.81
CA GLN A 455 5.83 -2.76 8.70
C GLN A 455 5.97 -4.28 8.93
N SER A 456 5.26 -5.07 8.13
CA SER A 456 5.24 -6.54 8.25
C SER A 456 6.22 -7.27 7.33
N VAL A 457 7.03 -6.54 6.57
CA VAL A 457 7.97 -7.09 5.57
C VAL A 457 9.35 -6.46 5.73
N GLY A 458 10.42 -7.16 5.35
CA GLY A 458 11.80 -6.67 5.43
C GLY A 458 12.53 -7.06 6.70
N HIS A 459 12.19 -8.21 7.30
CA HIS A 459 13.04 -8.85 8.30
C HIS A 459 14.40 -9.23 7.66
N GLN A 460 15.46 -9.27 8.46
CA GLN A 460 16.83 -9.51 8.00
C GLN A 460 17.53 -10.49 8.95
N PRO A 461 18.44 -11.35 8.49
CA PRO A 461 19.24 -12.18 9.39
C PRO A 461 20.03 -11.31 10.36
N LYS A 462 20.18 -11.80 11.59
CA LYS A 462 21.07 -11.15 12.56
C LYS A 462 22.50 -11.22 12.06
N LYS A 463 23.31 -10.26 12.49
CA LYS A 463 24.73 -10.19 12.12
C LYS A 463 25.44 -11.52 12.39
N GLY A 464 26.04 -12.11 11.35
CA GLY A 464 26.79 -13.36 11.42
C GLY A 464 25.96 -14.63 11.21
N VAL A 465 24.63 -14.52 11.11
CA VAL A 465 23.77 -15.62 10.68
C VAL A 465 23.91 -15.81 9.18
N THR A 466 24.20 -17.05 8.78
CA THR A 466 24.36 -17.45 7.39
C THR A 466 23.09 -18.11 6.86
N HIS A 467 22.99 -18.26 5.54
CA HIS A 467 21.91 -19.04 4.92
C HIS A 467 21.90 -20.49 5.44
N ALA A 468 23.08 -21.08 5.61
CA ALA A 468 23.23 -22.44 6.10
C ALA A 468 22.67 -22.63 7.52
N ASP A 469 22.75 -21.60 8.38
CA ASP A 469 22.14 -21.64 9.72
C ASP A 469 20.62 -21.77 9.66
N ILE A 470 19.99 -20.98 8.78
CA ILE A 470 18.53 -20.97 8.62
C ILE A 470 18.05 -22.27 7.98
N GLU A 471 18.73 -22.76 6.95
CA GLU A 471 18.33 -24.01 6.28
C GLU A 471 18.51 -25.23 7.19
N ARG A 472 19.56 -25.27 8.03
CA ARG A 472 19.68 -26.29 9.08
C ARG A 472 18.48 -26.31 10.01
N ARG A 473 18.00 -25.14 10.45
CA ARG A 473 16.81 -25.04 11.33
C ARG A 473 15.55 -25.55 10.64
N ARG A 474 15.41 -25.32 9.33
CA ARG A 474 14.28 -25.82 8.53
C ARG A 474 14.31 -27.32 8.33
N ILE A 475 15.47 -27.88 7.97
CA ILE A 475 15.65 -29.33 7.85
C ILE A 475 15.23 -29.98 9.16
N HIS A 476 15.74 -29.45 10.29
CA HIS A 476 15.35 -29.92 11.61
C HIS A 476 13.84 -29.83 11.85
N ALA A 477 13.21 -28.68 11.57
CA ALA A 477 11.76 -28.50 11.76
C ALA A 477 10.93 -29.46 10.88
N ARG A 478 11.32 -29.69 9.63
CA ARG A 478 10.67 -30.64 8.70
C ARG A 478 10.84 -32.08 9.18
N GLU A 479 12.06 -32.48 9.50
CA GLU A 479 12.39 -33.84 9.96
C GLU A 479 11.72 -34.18 11.29
N THR A 480 11.57 -33.19 12.18
CA THR A 480 10.95 -33.38 13.50
C THR A 480 9.47 -33.02 13.53
N SER A 481 8.91 -32.51 12.43
CA SER A 481 7.54 -31.98 12.36
C SER A 481 7.22 -30.94 13.44
N THR A 482 8.21 -30.15 13.87
CA THR A 482 8.01 -29.01 14.79
C THR A 482 7.77 -27.72 14.01
N PRO A 483 7.04 -26.73 14.57
CA PRO A 483 6.95 -25.40 13.97
C PRO A 483 8.33 -24.77 13.76
N LEU A 484 8.52 -24.08 12.63
CA LEU A 484 9.76 -23.37 12.36
C LEU A 484 9.86 -22.12 13.24
N ASP A 485 10.90 -22.06 14.08
CA ASP A 485 11.25 -20.86 14.84
C ASP A 485 12.62 -20.33 14.40
N LEU A 486 12.61 -19.09 13.90
CA LEU A 486 13.80 -18.34 13.45
C LEU A 486 13.99 -17.04 14.22
N SER A 487 13.25 -16.83 15.31
CA SER A 487 13.30 -15.59 16.11
C SER A 487 14.69 -15.31 16.72
N ASP A 488 15.48 -16.36 16.92
CA ASP A 488 16.87 -16.27 17.35
C ASP A 488 17.83 -15.91 16.21
N LEU A 489 17.47 -16.19 14.96
CA LEU A 489 18.31 -16.02 13.78
C LEU A 489 18.00 -14.75 12.96
N ILE A 490 16.80 -14.21 13.06
CA ILE A 490 16.33 -13.10 12.23
C ILE A 490 15.86 -11.95 13.11
N GLU A 491 16.12 -10.71 12.70
CA GLU A 491 15.65 -9.49 13.34
C GLU A 491 14.53 -8.80 12.54
N PRO A 492 13.50 -8.26 13.23
CA PRO A 492 12.48 -7.47 12.59
C PRO A 492 13.01 -6.12 12.10
N PRO A 493 12.29 -5.45 11.18
CA PRO A 493 12.58 -4.06 10.85
C PRO A 493 12.67 -3.20 12.12
N GLU A 494 13.74 -2.43 12.24
CA GLU A 494 14.07 -1.65 13.45
C GLU A 494 12.98 -0.67 13.92
N THR A 495 12.10 -0.23 13.02
CA THR A 495 10.99 0.67 13.34
C THR A 495 9.67 -0.04 13.63
N LEU A 496 9.61 -1.37 13.47
CA LEU A 496 8.41 -2.17 13.71
C LEU A 496 8.04 -2.11 15.20
N CYS A 497 6.82 -1.66 15.48
CA CYS A 497 6.25 -1.68 16.82
C CYS A 497 4.74 -1.85 16.70
N ARG A 498 4.26 -3.09 16.82
CA ARG A 498 2.83 -3.40 16.69
C ARG A 498 1.98 -2.85 17.84
N ILE A 499 2.57 -2.63 19.02
CA ILE A 499 1.91 -1.94 20.14
C ILE A 499 1.52 -0.51 19.73
N TRP A 500 2.49 0.28 19.25
CA TRP A 500 2.20 1.62 18.73
C TRP A 500 1.25 1.56 17.53
N ALA A 501 1.45 0.64 16.58
CA ALA A 501 0.54 0.50 15.44
C ALA A 501 -0.91 0.24 15.87
N GLY A 502 -1.12 -0.61 16.89
CA GLY A 502 -2.42 -0.89 17.47
C GLY A 502 -3.03 0.30 18.21
N MET A 503 -2.24 1.02 19.01
CA MET A 503 -2.66 2.27 19.67
C MET A 503 -3.05 3.35 18.65
N ILE A 504 -2.27 3.52 17.57
CA ILE A 504 -2.55 4.52 16.52
C ILE A 504 -3.91 4.27 15.86
N THR A 505 -4.15 3.03 15.43
CA THR A 505 -5.39 2.71 14.72
C THR A 505 -6.59 2.69 15.67
N SER A 506 -6.43 2.18 16.90
CA SER A 506 -7.50 2.18 17.91
C SER A 506 -7.87 3.58 18.37
N GLY A 507 -6.90 4.47 18.64
CA GLY A 507 -7.18 5.86 19.00
C GLY A 507 -7.97 6.60 17.91
N THR A 508 -7.67 6.32 16.64
CA THR A 508 -8.44 6.86 15.50
C THR A 508 -9.86 6.27 15.46
N ARG A 509 -9.99 4.95 15.60
CA ARG A 509 -11.31 4.29 15.65
C ARG A 509 -12.15 4.78 16.82
N ALA A 510 -11.55 4.99 17.99
CA ALA A 510 -12.22 5.48 19.19
C ALA A 510 -12.83 6.86 18.96
N LYS A 511 -12.07 7.80 18.36
CA LYS A 511 -12.57 9.14 18.04
C LYS A 511 -13.78 9.11 17.10
N ILE A 512 -13.74 8.24 16.09
CA ILE A 512 -14.85 8.07 15.14
C ILE A 512 -16.04 7.39 15.82
N LEU A 513 -15.79 6.34 16.60
CA LEU A 513 -16.80 5.58 17.32
C LEU A 513 -17.59 6.46 18.28
N ASP A 514 -16.94 7.38 18.98
CA ASP A 514 -17.61 8.31 19.90
C ASP A 514 -18.64 9.18 19.16
N LEU A 515 -18.29 9.68 17.97
CA LEU A 515 -19.23 10.42 17.12
C LEU A 515 -20.35 9.56 16.56
N MET A 516 -20.04 8.33 16.13
CA MET A 516 -21.05 7.41 15.61
C MET A 516 -22.14 7.12 16.64
N LEU A 517 -21.73 6.89 17.88
CA LEU A 517 -22.66 6.57 18.98
C LEU A 517 -23.40 7.82 19.50
N SER A 518 -22.79 9.01 19.40
CA SER A 518 -23.38 10.26 19.90
C SER A 518 -24.30 10.97 18.90
N ALA A 519 -23.98 10.94 17.60
CA ALA A 519 -24.65 11.79 16.61
C ALA A 519 -25.96 11.20 16.06
N GLY A 520 -26.09 9.86 16.01
CA GLY A 520 -27.26 9.17 15.48
C GLY A 520 -27.58 9.39 13.99
N SER A 521 -26.83 10.26 13.29
CA SER A 521 -27.03 10.60 11.87
C SER A 521 -25.95 10.03 10.94
N VAL A 522 -24.92 9.38 11.50
CA VAL A 522 -23.82 8.78 10.74
C VAL A 522 -24.30 7.56 9.98
N ILE A 523 -23.96 7.49 8.69
CA ILE A 523 -24.37 6.42 7.79
C ILE A 523 -23.21 5.69 7.13
N SER A 524 -22.01 6.28 7.07
CA SER A 524 -20.86 5.66 6.43
C SER A 524 -19.57 6.04 7.15
N VAL A 525 -18.63 5.09 7.20
CA VAL A 525 -17.31 5.24 7.82
C VAL A 525 -16.25 4.62 6.93
N ALA A 526 -15.15 5.35 6.71
CA ALA A 526 -13.99 4.88 5.96
C ALA A 526 -12.67 5.39 6.55
N THR A 527 -12.03 4.54 7.37
CA THR A 527 -10.82 4.83 8.15
C THR A 527 -11.00 5.95 9.15
N ASP A 528 -10.88 7.20 8.69
CA ASP A 528 -10.81 8.49 9.37
C ASP A 528 -11.88 9.46 8.87
N GLY A 529 -12.62 9.08 7.82
CA GLY A 529 -13.75 9.81 7.31
C GLY A 529 -15.10 9.23 7.74
N ILE A 530 -16.08 10.10 7.97
CA ILE A 530 -17.49 9.75 8.20
C ILE A 530 -18.41 10.53 7.26
N ILE A 531 -19.57 9.96 6.97
CA ILE A 531 -20.66 10.65 6.28
C ILE A 531 -21.90 10.57 7.16
N SER A 532 -22.57 11.71 7.37
CA SER A 532 -23.86 11.79 8.07
C SER A 532 -24.96 12.39 7.21
N THR A 533 -26.21 12.12 7.58
CA THR A 533 -27.40 12.70 6.94
C THR A 533 -27.78 14.08 7.47
N LYS A 534 -27.17 14.50 8.58
CA LYS A 534 -27.38 15.80 9.23
C LYS A 534 -26.05 16.37 9.70
N PRO A 535 -25.88 17.71 9.75
CA PRO A 535 -24.70 18.31 10.34
C PRO A 535 -24.51 17.81 11.78
N ILE A 536 -23.27 17.49 12.15
CA ILE A 536 -22.93 17.07 13.52
C ILE A 536 -22.45 18.33 14.28
N PRO A 537 -23.17 18.76 15.33
CA PRO A 537 -22.79 19.97 16.07
C PRO A 537 -21.40 19.87 16.72
N GLY A 538 -20.67 20.98 16.77
CA GLY A 538 -19.39 21.08 17.48
C GLY A 538 -18.16 20.56 16.71
N LEU A 539 -18.31 20.19 15.44
CA LEU A 539 -17.19 19.83 14.57
C LEU A 539 -16.73 21.08 13.80
N GLU A 540 -15.83 21.85 14.39
CA GLU A 540 -15.25 23.06 13.78
C GLU A 540 -13.88 22.76 13.13
N ASP A 541 -13.65 23.31 11.93
CA ASP A 541 -12.37 23.20 11.22
C ASP A 541 -11.42 24.35 11.59
N HIS A 542 -10.77 24.24 12.76
CA HIS A 542 -9.71 25.19 13.14
C HIS A 542 -8.36 24.88 12.47
N LYS A 543 -8.31 23.91 11.55
CA LYS A 543 -7.10 23.49 10.82
C LYS A 543 -5.94 23.02 11.71
N ARG A 544 -6.21 22.57 12.95
CA ARG A 544 -5.19 21.96 13.81
C ARG A 544 -5.06 20.47 13.54
N LEU A 545 -3.93 19.91 13.96
CA LEU A 545 -3.70 18.47 13.86
C LEU A 545 -4.80 17.70 14.61
N GLY A 546 -5.47 16.80 13.90
CA GLY A 546 -6.57 16.00 14.43
C GLY A 546 -7.92 16.70 14.46
N ASP A 547 -8.06 17.96 14.04
CA ASP A 547 -9.38 18.57 13.84
C ASP A 547 -10.14 17.90 12.68
N TRP A 548 -11.44 18.19 12.56
CA TRP A 548 -12.28 17.70 11.48
C TRP A 548 -12.30 18.69 10.32
N GLU A 549 -12.11 18.18 9.11
CA GLU A 549 -12.42 18.86 7.85
C GLU A 549 -13.85 18.52 7.44
N PHE A 550 -14.54 19.44 6.75
CA PHE A 550 -15.98 19.33 6.42
C PHE A 550 -16.21 19.60 4.93
N GLU A 551 -17.06 18.78 4.30
CA GLU A 551 -17.56 18.97 2.92
C GLU A 551 -19.05 18.60 2.86
N GLU A 552 -19.86 19.42 2.19
CA GLU A 552 -21.29 19.16 1.99
C GLU A 552 -21.53 18.43 0.67
N TYR A 553 -22.39 17.39 0.70
CA TYR A 553 -22.76 16.58 -0.44
C TYR A 553 -24.25 16.73 -0.79
N GLU A 554 -24.53 16.85 -2.09
CA GLU A 554 -25.86 16.69 -2.68
C GLU A 554 -25.93 15.41 -3.52
N ASP A 555 -27.16 14.93 -3.80
CA ASP A 555 -27.42 13.75 -4.63
C ASP A 555 -26.52 12.53 -4.29
N LEU A 556 -26.31 12.30 -2.99
CA LEU A 556 -25.48 11.23 -2.47
C LEU A 556 -26.14 9.87 -2.71
N VAL A 557 -25.41 8.96 -3.34
CA VAL A 557 -25.78 7.56 -3.55
C VAL A 557 -24.64 6.67 -3.09
N ILE A 558 -24.92 5.76 -2.15
CA ILE A 558 -23.93 4.81 -1.62
C ILE A 558 -24.16 3.44 -2.23
N TYR A 559 -23.18 2.90 -2.97
CA TYR A 559 -23.31 1.60 -3.63
C TYR A 559 -22.68 0.47 -2.82
N GLN A 560 -21.56 0.75 -2.16
CA GLN A 560 -20.90 -0.15 -1.21
C GLN A 560 -19.90 0.64 -0.36
N ASN A 561 -19.26 -0.02 0.60
CA ASN A 561 -18.20 0.59 1.40
C ASN A 561 -17.08 1.15 0.52
N GLY A 562 -16.89 2.47 0.55
CA GLY A 562 -15.88 3.17 -0.24
C GLY A 562 -16.21 3.33 -1.74
N VAL A 563 -17.44 3.01 -2.17
CA VAL A 563 -17.94 3.33 -3.50
C VAL A 563 -19.28 4.06 -3.43
N TYR A 564 -19.27 5.34 -3.76
CA TYR A 564 -20.43 6.23 -3.69
C TYR A 564 -20.27 7.37 -4.69
N ALA A 565 -21.39 7.87 -5.22
CA ALA A 565 -21.47 9.03 -6.08
C ALA A 565 -22.18 10.18 -5.33
N TYR A 566 -21.79 11.41 -5.61
CA TYR A 566 -22.31 12.60 -4.94
C TYR A 566 -21.99 13.84 -5.76
N LYS A 567 -22.68 14.94 -5.51
CA LYS A 567 -22.29 16.27 -5.96
C LYS A 567 -21.63 17.00 -4.81
N ALA A 568 -20.55 17.71 -5.09
CA ALA A 568 -19.92 18.62 -4.15
C ALA A 568 -19.77 19.99 -4.80
N PHE A 569 -19.90 21.03 -3.99
CA PHE A 569 -19.67 22.40 -4.43
C PHE A 569 -18.18 22.59 -4.73
N ASP A 570 -17.88 23.11 -5.91
CA ASP A 570 -16.54 23.45 -6.34
C ASP A 570 -16.37 24.97 -6.27
N ASP A 571 -15.57 25.45 -5.33
CA ASP A 571 -15.38 26.89 -5.08
C ASP A 571 -14.79 27.63 -6.29
N ASP A 572 -14.00 26.93 -7.13
CA ASP A 572 -13.35 27.52 -8.30
C ASP A 572 -14.34 27.77 -9.45
N SER A 573 -15.25 26.83 -9.71
CA SER A 573 -16.30 26.98 -10.74
C SER A 573 -17.57 27.66 -10.22
N GLY A 574 -17.82 27.63 -8.91
CA GLY A 574 -19.05 28.11 -8.29
C GLY A 574 -20.25 27.19 -8.53
N GLU A 575 -20.02 25.93 -8.95
CA GLU A 575 -21.05 24.98 -9.33
C GLU A 575 -20.98 23.67 -8.52
N TRP A 576 -22.10 22.94 -8.47
CA TRP A 576 -22.16 21.60 -7.92
C TRP A 576 -21.69 20.57 -8.96
N VAL A 577 -20.53 19.95 -8.71
CA VAL A 577 -19.89 19.03 -9.65
C VAL A 577 -20.12 17.59 -9.22
N GLN A 578 -20.51 16.73 -10.17
CA GLN A 578 -20.64 15.29 -9.94
C GLN A 578 -19.27 14.66 -9.67
N LYS A 579 -19.14 14.02 -8.51
CA LYS A 579 -17.97 13.28 -8.06
C LYS A 579 -18.33 11.81 -7.80
N VAL A 580 -17.31 10.97 -7.82
CA VAL A 580 -17.43 9.56 -7.42
C VAL A 580 -16.21 9.14 -6.64
N LYS A 581 -16.44 8.35 -5.60
CA LYS A 581 -15.41 7.59 -4.90
C LYS A 581 -15.46 6.17 -5.42
N THR A 582 -14.36 5.65 -5.96
CA THR A 582 -14.28 4.29 -6.51
C THR A 582 -13.14 3.51 -5.86
N ARG A 583 -13.23 3.23 -4.55
CA ARG A 583 -12.16 2.48 -3.88
C ARG A 583 -12.05 1.07 -4.46
N GLY A 584 -10.94 0.81 -5.17
CA GLY A 584 -10.65 -0.49 -5.78
C GLY A 584 -11.12 -0.64 -7.23
N PHE A 585 -11.63 0.42 -7.87
CA PHE A 585 -12.12 0.40 -9.25
C PHE A 585 -11.73 1.69 -10.00
N SER A 586 -11.57 1.59 -11.32
CA SER A 586 -11.31 2.75 -12.18
C SER A 586 -12.64 3.48 -12.46
N PRO A 587 -12.71 4.81 -12.25
CA PRO A 587 -13.89 5.58 -12.63
C PRO A 587 -14.08 5.69 -14.15
N GLN A 588 -13.07 5.33 -14.95
CA GLN A 588 -13.19 5.24 -16.41
C GLN A 588 -13.91 3.97 -16.87
N ASP A 589 -13.68 2.88 -16.13
CA ASP A 589 -14.21 1.54 -16.44
C ASP A 589 -15.62 1.35 -15.87
N ILE A 590 -15.92 2.01 -14.74
CA ILE A 590 -17.23 2.03 -14.08
C ILE A 590 -17.54 3.47 -13.71
N THR A 591 -18.43 4.12 -14.47
CA THR A 591 -18.76 5.53 -14.29
C THR A 591 -19.88 5.72 -13.26
N PRO A 592 -20.05 6.94 -12.69
CA PRO A 592 -21.18 7.24 -11.82
C PRO A 592 -22.54 6.94 -12.49
N GLU A 593 -22.66 7.23 -13.78
CA GLU A 593 -23.89 7.03 -14.57
C GLU A 593 -24.23 5.55 -14.68
N MET A 594 -23.24 4.69 -14.98
CA MET A 594 -23.42 3.23 -15.01
C MET A 594 -23.93 2.69 -13.67
N LEU A 595 -23.38 3.21 -12.56
CA LEU A 595 -23.82 2.82 -11.22
C LEU A 595 -25.26 3.26 -10.93
N ARG A 596 -25.61 4.49 -11.32
CA ARG A 596 -26.95 5.07 -11.15
C ARG A 596 -28.00 4.35 -11.99
N GLU A 597 -27.73 4.16 -13.29
CA GLU A 597 -28.62 3.45 -14.21
C GLU A 597 -28.87 2.01 -13.78
N ALA A 598 -27.82 1.30 -13.35
CA ALA A 598 -27.95 -0.05 -12.83
C ALA A 598 -28.77 -0.08 -11.55
N TRP A 599 -28.58 0.89 -10.65
CA TRP A 599 -29.40 1.00 -9.46
C TRP A 599 -30.88 1.23 -9.78
N ASP A 600 -31.16 2.20 -10.67
CA ASP A 600 -32.51 2.59 -11.10
C ASP A 600 -33.23 1.47 -11.85
N SER A 601 -32.49 0.67 -12.61
CA SER A 601 -33.00 -0.48 -13.37
C SER A 601 -33.17 -1.75 -12.52
N GLY A 602 -32.87 -1.70 -11.22
CA GLY A 602 -33.00 -2.86 -10.32
C GLY A 602 -31.88 -3.90 -10.46
N LEU A 603 -30.75 -3.57 -11.10
CA LEU A 603 -29.56 -4.43 -11.16
C LEU A 603 -28.78 -4.37 -9.84
N TRP A 604 -28.16 -5.48 -9.43
CA TRP A 604 -27.42 -5.62 -8.16
C TRP A 604 -25.90 -5.59 -8.32
N SER A 605 -25.43 -5.48 -9.56
CA SER A 605 -24.03 -5.42 -9.89
C SER A 605 -23.82 -4.67 -11.19
N VAL A 606 -22.69 -3.98 -11.30
CA VAL A 606 -22.26 -3.28 -12.51
C VAL A 606 -20.94 -3.87 -12.97
N ALA A 607 -20.93 -4.43 -14.18
CA ALA A 607 -19.69 -4.85 -14.81
C ALA A 607 -18.91 -3.62 -15.31
N PRO A 608 -17.58 -3.68 -15.35
CA PRO A 608 -16.78 -2.75 -16.13
C PRO A 608 -17.26 -2.71 -17.59
N LYS A 609 -17.00 -1.60 -18.30
CA LYS A 609 -17.18 -1.53 -19.76
C LYS A 609 -16.47 -2.69 -20.46
N ASP A 610 -17.01 -3.15 -21.60
CA ASP A 610 -16.48 -4.32 -22.32
C ASP A 610 -15.02 -4.13 -22.79
N ASP A 611 -14.60 -2.89 -23.02
CA ASP A 611 -13.25 -2.49 -23.39
C ASP A 611 -12.32 -2.23 -22.20
N ALA A 612 -12.80 -2.36 -20.96
CA ALA A 612 -11.99 -2.18 -19.75
C ALA A 612 -10.91 -3.26 -19.67
N ARG A 613 -9.64 -2.86 -19.82
CA ARG A 613 -8.49 -3.77 -19.78
C ARG A 613 -7.62 -3.55 -18.54
N GLY A 614 -7.10 -4.63 -17.99
CA GLY A 614 -6.18 -4.64 -16.85
C GLY A 614 -4.85 -5.27 -17.21
N PHE A 615 -3.77 -4.60 -16.82
CA PHE A 615 -2.43 -5.13 -16.98
C PHE A 615 -2.19 -6.29 -16.00
N VAL A 616 -1.78 -7.44 -16.52
CA VAL A 616 -1.47 -8.62 -15.70
C VAL A 616 -0.01 -8.59 -15.28
N ALA A 617 0.24 -8.12 -14.06
CA ALA A 617 1.58 -8.12 -13.47
C ALA A 617 2.10 -9.55 -13.16
N MET A 618 3.42 -9.71 -13.10
CA MET A 618 4.11 -11.00 -12.91
C MET A 618 3.55 -11.86 -11.77
N ARG A 619 3.45 -11.33 -10.54
CA ARG A 619 2.90 -12.09 -9.39
C ARG A 619 1.46 -12.56 -9.58
N LEU A 620 0.65 -11.83 -10.35
CA LEU A 620 -0.72 -12.23 -10.67
C LEU A 620 -0.71 -13.32 -11.74
N ALA A 621 0.13 -13.18 -12.77
CA ALA A 621 0.30 -14.18 -13.81
C ALA A 621 0.76 -15.53 -13.24
N MET A 622 1.75 -15.54 -12.35
CA MET A 622 2.30 -16.76 -11.74
C MET A 622 1.30 -17.56 -10.89
N LYS A 623 0.14 -16.98 -10.53
CA LYS A 623 -0.95 -17.68 -9.83
C LYS A 623 -1.96 -18.34 -10.76
N ARG A 624 -1.81 -18.16 -12.07
CA ARG A 624 -2.71 -18.70 -13.09
C ARG A 624 -2.14 -19.99 -13.68
N LYS A 625 -2.99 -20.70 -14.43
CA LYS A 625 -2.60 -21.93 -15.15
C LYS A 625 -1.79 -21.65 -16.42
N ASP A 626 -1.91 -20.43 -16.94
CA ASP A 626 -1.38 -19.94 -18.22
C ASP A 626 -0.41 -18.75 -18.04
N PRO A 627 0.57 -18.81 -17.11
CA PRO A 627 1.34 -17.63 -16.69
C PRO A 627 2.07 -16.93 -17.84
N LEU A 628 2.69 -17.69 -18.75
CA LEU A 628 3.45 -17.17 -19.88
C LEU A 628 2.54 -16.55 -20.97
N ASP A 629 1.29 -16.98 -21.07
CA ASP A 629 0.37 -16.46 -22.09
C ASP A 629 -0.17 -15.08 -21.69
N VAL A 630 -0.35 -14.85 -20.39
CA VAL A 630 -1.05 -13.69 -19.83
C VAL A 630 -0.13 -12.65 -19.21
N MET A 631 1.10 -13.00 -18.81
CA MET A 631 2.01 -12.06 -18.18
C MET A 631 2.28 -10.85 -19.08
N GLY A 632 2.18 -9.65 -18.51
CA GLY A 632 2.43 -8.41 -19.22
C GLY A 632 1.38 -8.07 -20.28
N GLN A 633 0.25 -8.80 -20.36
CA GLN A 633 -0.82 -8.52 -21.30
C GLN A 633 -1.91 -7.63 -20.68
N TRP A 634 -2.66 -6.94 -21.54
CA TRP A 634 -3.87 -6.19 -21.17
C TRP A 634 -5.09 -7.08 -21.41
N LEU A 635 -5.64 -7.66 -20.35
CA LEU A 635 -6.82 -8.54 -20.44
C LEU A 635 -8.09 -7.83 -19.97
N THR A 636 -9.24 -8.18 -20.55
CA THR A 636 -10.53 -7.63 -20.11
C THR A 636 -10.74 -7.87 -18.61
N GLN A 637 -10.98 -6.80 -17.86
CA GLN A 637 -11.34 -6.89 -16.45
C GLN A 637 -12.81 -7.24 -16.32
N ARG A 638 -13.12 -8.32 -15.61
CA ARG A 638 -14.50 -8.74 -15.31
C ARG A 638 -14.84 -8.62 -13.84
N ARG A 639 -14.27 -7.65 -13.12
CA ARG A 639 -14.56 -7.48 -11.69
C ARG A 639 -15.73 -6.50 -11.53
N PRO A 640 -16.97 -6.99 -11.30
CA PRO A 640 -18.10 -6.09 -11.11
C PRO A 640 -18.00 -5.34 -9.78
N VAL A 641 -18.70 -4.21 -9.70
CA VAL A 641 -19.12 -3.55 -8.47
C VAL A 641 -20.45 -4.14 -8.06
N ASP A 642 -20.51 -4.78 -6.90
CA ASP A 642 -21.74 -5.33 -6.34
C ASP A 642 -22.34 -4.37 -5.32
N PHE A 643 -23.67 -4.25 -5.34
CA PHE A 643 -24.41 -3.44 -4.37
C PHE A 643 -24.75 -4.21 -3.08
N ILE A 644 -24.43 -5.51 -3.04
CA ILE A 644 -24.65 -6.35 -1.86
C ILE A 644 -23.46 -6.18 -0.91
N PRO A 645 -23.66 -5.65 0.31
CA PRO A 645 -22.58 -5.45 1.27
C PRO A 645 -21.99 -6.79 1.72
N THR A 646 -20.67 -6.81 1.89
CA THR A 646 -19.91 -8.01 2.35
C THR A 646 -19.55 -7.97 3.84
N LYS A 647 -19.74 -6.82 4.49
CA LYS A 647 -19.37 -6.60 5.91
C LYS A 647 -20.56 -6.41 6.84
N ARG A 648 -21.77 -6.34 6.29
CA ARG A 648 -23.05 -6.12 6.96
C ARG A 648 -24.15 -6.84 6.20
N HIS A 649 -25.30 -7.07 6.82
CA HIS A 649 -26.45 -7.71 6.19
C HIS A 649 -27.45 -6.67 5.69
N LEU A 650 -28.06 -6.91 4.53
CA LEU A 650 -29.31 -6.24 4.18
C LEU A 650 -30.44 -6.75 5.09
N THR A 651 -31.29 -5.85 5.57
CA THR A 651 -32.45 -6.23 6.40
C THR A 651 -33.57 -6.88 5.59
N ILE A 652 -33.60 -6.63 4.28
CA ILE A 652 -34.61 -7.10 3.34
C ILE A 652 -33.92 -7.94 2.26
N ASN A 653 -34.59 -9.00 1.78
CA ASN A 653 -34.08 -9.77 0.66
C ASN A 653 -34.07 -8.89 -0.62
N PRO A 654 -32.89 -8.61 -1.20
CA PRO A 654 -32.77 -7.75 -2.37
C PRO A 654 -33.54 -8.27 -3.60
N PHE A 655 -33.80 -9.58 -3.68
CA PHE A 655 -34.45 -10.23 -4.81
C PHE A 655 -35.96 -10.45 -4.64
N SER A 656 -36.53 -10.12 -3.48
CA SER A 656 -37.96 -10.31 -3.22
C SER A 656 -38.80 -9.03 -3.38
N LEU A 657 -38.20 -7.95 -3.87
CA LEU A 657 -38.82 -6.63 -3.95
C LEU A 657 -39.31 -6.35 -5.38
N GLU A 658 -40.61 -6.08 -5.55
CA GLU A 658 -41.18 -5.65 -6.84
C GLU A 658 -40.65 -4.27 -7.27
N LYS A 659 -40.41 -3.38 -6.30
CA LYS A 659 -39.76 -2.08 -6.50
C LYS A 659 -38.68 -1.88 -5.44
N ARG A 660 -37.46 -1.55 -5.87
CA ARG A 660 -36.36 -1.24 -4.96
C ARG A 660 -36.60 0.11 -4.27
N PRO A 661 -36.51 0.17 -2.92
CA PRO A 661 -36.50 1.43 -2.18
C PRO A 661 -35.32 2.31 -2.59
N ASP A 662 -35.45 3.61 -2.41
CA ASP A 662 -34.38 4.58 -2.65
C ASP A 662 -33.13 4.21 -1.86
N CYS A 663 -33.28 3.83 -0.59
CA CYS A 663 -32.21 3.42 0.29
C CYS A 663 -32.56 2.13 1.05
N LEU A 664 -31.61 1.20 1.13
CA LEU A 664 -31.74 -0.07 1.84
C LEU A 664 -30.86 -0.08 3.08
N PRO A 665 -31.42 -0.30 4.28
CA PRO A 665 -30.63 -0.33 5.50
C PRO A 665 -29.84 -1.64 5.61
N THR A 666 -28.69 -1.55 6.26
CA THR A 666 -27.82 -2.67 6.56
C THR A 666 -27.54 -2.74 8.07
N VAL A 667 -27.50 -3.95 8.60
CA VAL A 667 -27.25 -4.22 10.02
C VAL A 667 -25.93 -4.97 10.22
N PRO A 668 -25.25 -4.80 11.38
CA PRO A 668 -24.05 -5.56 11.69
C PRO A 668 -24.35 -7.07 11.76
N TYR A 669 -23.29 -7.88 11.73
CA TYR A 669 -23.39 -9.28 12.10
C TYR A 669 -23.61 -9.41 13.61
N GLU A 670 -24.36 -10.42 14.03
CA GLU A 670 -24.44 -10.88 15.42
C GLU A 670 -23.73 -12.22 15.52
N LEU A 671 -22.78 -12.32 16.45
CA LEU A 671 -22.00 -13.52 16.68
C LEU A 671 -22.40 -14.15 18.01
N ASP A 672 -22.17 -15.45 18.14
CA ASP A 672 -22.27 -16.10 19.44
C ASP A 672 -21.30 -15.44 20.42
N TYR A 673 -21.74 -15.38 21.67
CA TYR A 673 -21.01 -14.62 22.68
C TYR A 673 -19.60 -15.17 22.94
N ASP A 674 -19.41 -16.47 22.73
CA ASP A 674 -18.14 -17.17 22.97
C ASP A 674 -17.24 -17.23 21.72
N THR A 675 -17.65 -16.65 20.60
CA THR A 675 -16.83 -16.59 19.38
C THR A 675 -15.57 -15.74 19.62
N GLU A 676 -14.39 -16.35 19.58
CA GLU A 676 -13.12 -15.66 19.76
C GLU A 676 -12.55 -15.09 18.45
N SER A 677 -11.97 -13.89 18.52
CA SER A 677 -11.28 -13.28 17.39
C SER A 677 -9.95 -13.98 17.08
N LEU A 678 -9.70 -14.21 15.80
CA LEU A 678 -8.39 -14.63 15.30
C LEU A 678 -7.34 -13.51 15.41
N PRO A 679 -6.06 -13.85 15.65
CA PRO A 679 -4.98 -12.87 15.64
C PRO A 679 -4.65 -12.38 14.23
N TYR A 680 -4.03 -11.20 14.15
CA TYR A 680 -3.38 -10.73 12.92
C TYR A 680 -2.22 -11.64 12.55
N VAL A 681 -2.10 -11.95 11.25
CA VAL A 681 -0.96 -12.69 10.70
C VAL A 681 -0.16 -11.78 9.78
N PRO A 682 1.14 -11.53 10.07
CA PRO A 682 2.01 -10.70 9.25
C PRO A 682 2.08 -11.17 7.78
N HIS A 683 2.28 -10.22 6.86
CA HIS A 683 2.36 -10.52 5.41
C HIS A 683 3.65 -11.20 4.96
N GLN A 684 4.73 -11.03 5.71
CA GLN A 684 5.95 -11.83 5.57
C GLN A 684 6.08 -12.62 6.85
N THR A 685 6.08 -13.94 6.75
CA THR A 685 6.38 -14.84 7.86
C THR A 685 7.89 -15.08 7.93
N TRP A 686 8.35 -15.75 8.99
CA TRP A 686 9.75 -16.15 9.06
C TRP A 686 10.12 -17.15 7.96
N GLU A 687 9.17 -17.97 7.52
CA GLU A 687 9.33 -18.86 6.35
C GLU A 687 9.64 -18.06 5.08
N ASP A 688 8.91 -16.97 4.81
CA ASP A 688 9.09 -16.13 3.62
C ASP A 688 10.47 -15.46 3.54
N VAL A 689 11.08 -15.14 4.69
CA VAL A 689 12.39 -14.43 4.75
C VAL A 689 13.52 -15.28 4.17
N ALA A 690 13.50 -16.58 4.41
CA ALA A 690 14.57 -17.47 3.98
C ALA A 690 14.41 -18.01 2.55
N GLU A 691 13.25 -17.82 1.91
CA GLU A 691 13.14 -17.95 0.44
C GLU A 691 13.78 -16.75 -0.28
N LEU A 692 13.74 -15.55 0.34
CA LEU A 692 14.25 -14.30 -0.23
C LEU A 692 15.79 -14.16 -0.20
N GLU A 693 16.49 -14.91 0.65
CA GLU A 693 17.92 -14.70 0.94
C GLU A 693 18.88 -15.77 0.40
N GLY A 694 18.39 -16.85 -0.19
CA GLY A 694 19.21 -17.93 -0.79
C GLY A 694 20.19 -17.52 -1.92
N TRP A 695 20.28 -16.23 -2.23
CA TRP A 695 21.15 -15.67 -3.29
C TRP A 695 21.81 -14.33 -2.91
N ILE A 696 21.79 -13.91 -1.64
CA ILE A 696 22.70 -12.84 -1.17
C ILE A 696 24.00 -13.53 -0.81
N GLY A 697 24.92 -13.65 -1.78
CA GLY A 697 26.28 -14.10 -1.52
C GLY A 697 26.88 -13.34 -0.35
N ASP A 698 26.99 -14.07 0.76
CA ASP A 698 27.88 -13.82 1.87
C ASP A 698 29.29 -13.82 1.29
N GLY A 699 29.83 -12.62 1.13
CA GLY A 699 31.25 -12.46 0.93
C GLY A 699 31.94 -12.95 2.19
N ASN A 700 32.37 -14.21 2.17
CA ASN A 700 33.55 -14.75 2.82
C ASN A 700 33.96 -16.01 2.05
N ASP A 701 35.14 -15.92 1.48
CA ASP A 701 36.06 -16.96 1.00
C ASP A 701 35.75 -18.39 1.49
N ASP A 702 35.50 -19.31 0.57
CA ASP A 702 36.39 -20.44 0.30
C ASP A 702 35.88 -21.23 -0.93
N ASP A 703 36.83 -21.61 -1.78
CA ASP A 703 36.67 -22.44 -2.96
C ASP A 703 36.05 -23.80 -2.60
N ASP A 704 35.03 -24.21 -3.37
CA ASP A 704 34.67 -25.59 -3.77
C ASP A 704 33.13 -25.74 -3.88
N LEU A 705 32.60 -25.46 -5.08
CA LEU A 705 31.27 -25.93 -5.47
C LEU A 705 31.37 -27.38 -5.94
N PRO A 706 30.74 -28.37 -5.26
CA PRO A 706 30.53 -29.67 -5.85
C PRO A 706 29.40 -29.57 -6.89
N PHE A 707 29.69 -30.07 -8.09
CA PHE A 707 28.70 -30.46 -9.09
C PHE A 707 27.52 -31.20 -8.46
N ILE A 708 26.29 -30.72 -8.69
CA ILE A 708 25.10 -31.58 -8.57
C ILE A 708 24.56 -31.80 -9.98
N GLN A 709 24.83 -33.00 -10.46
CA GLN A 709 24.23 -33.62 -11.62
C GLN A 709 22.73 -33.87 -11.38
N ASP A 710 22.01 -33.88 -12.49
CA ASP A 710 20.71 -34.50 -12.76
C ASP A 710 20.09 -35.35 -11.63
N GLU A 711 18.82 -35.09 -11.31
CA GLU A 711 17.76 -36.10 -11.43
C GLU A 711 16.37 -35.45 -11.35
N LEU A 712 15.79 -35.24 -12.54
CA LEU A 712 14.36 -35.28 -12.79
C LEU A 712 13.85 -36.70 -12.49
N ALA A 713 12.96 -36.90 -11.53
CA ALA A 713 12.03 -38.03 -11.54
C ALA A 713 10.86 -37.90 -10.54
N VAL A 714 9.65 -37.84 -11.09
CA VAL A 714 8.48 -38.64 -10.69
C VAL A 714 7.91 -38.45 -9.27
N SER A 715 6.87 -37.63 -9.14
CA SER A 715 5.46 -38.05 -8.88
C SER A 715 4.54 -36.85 -8.72
#